data_AF-A0A451B1C1-F1
#
_entry.id   AF-A0A451B1C1-F1
#
_cell.length_a   1.000
_cell.length_b   1.000
_cell.length_c   1.000
_cell.angle_alpha   90.00
_cell.angle_beta   90.00
_cell.angle_gamma   90.00
#
_symmetry.space_group_name_H-M   'P 1'
#
loop_
_entity.id
_entity.type
_entity.pdbx_description
1 polymer ?
#
loop_
_entity_poly.entity_id
_entity_poly.type
_entity_poly.pdbx_seq_one_letter_code
_entity_poly.pdbx_strand_id
1 'polypeptide(L)'
;MKAYSLVRWIALLSFWITLSAMGAQKVDPDEMTPKAIGDAIDAGRKALEADTALGDAERQKASEGYAEAEKALQEADGIQAEFADLARMVREAPRRIKKLRARIGKPRKDGKLGAILAKRNPATLERMMDEKSHALLDAREAHKKQMEALSELIVGTKEASERIAANRKRLDRIAADLAAPPPDESAPLAKARLLPLKARGILLKGELSLLTLRQDHHDTLVELAQLERDVAGMEIARYQSDIDRIEEAMRGLRKDPFQAREEANKRALEAETLPGPLAAIAREIAEYHAERDALAQEGKALAEKLRATKTRVDEIEDDFQRIRECMAMVGASKAIGDILRARRNTLPSMRSYRRASDERKDRISRAMDRQLEIDERLQHHGAARNVVRELAVAPSDGRDGDTSALEEKAEELVRERRDLLNELQKVYGSHIGSLTSLDLAERQLVSVASDYLDYIDDQLIWIPDPGLEAPRPSGTDSLGVFSQGTDAGKLDESRYLPILWAVQTSARGLFWLGSPGNWLRLWENCIASMLRHPVPSLLLLGLFVFLQTKKKRIEPRIEALSADAGRIADNAFVRFLEAVLLSVLVVAGWPLLMIGLGYGLTRLPTADPFSAIIGEALFGTGMVLAASLFLLRANARDGLGDRHLRWPAPIRGILIREFRWAIPVIVSLGFLASVTASDAAPLDVRFLGRGIFVILMAAVLVFLYRLLHARGPLMAIRRARVSEREESDPVLQFHFLWFSLLLLLPFGLSILSLFGYRTMALHLNTHLEMSVWFLVGLFLVREFVRRYLDIAERRLRYQEAVKKREEMQAQRACEGGESDQSAPPMEIAEIDFHELGGKAQRLVHGGLVFCAIIGAWLIWSDLLVALGFLTDANLSLYPGDTVAEKGITLGNVTTVLILLVITVLAARNIPGVLEIALLQRLPLSIGGRYAFTTLTQYGIVGAGLVAIFDIVGLDWSKIQWLVAALSVGLGFGLQEIVANFISGIILLFERPIRVGDVVTIDNTTGMVSRIRIRATTIVTWDKQELLIPNKDLITGRLTNWTLSDKMSRITITVGIAYGSDVALALKLLVEAATGHEEILKDPAPFSTFEGFGDNALTLVLRAYVGSLENRLAIVTALHQAINDKFNAAGLSIAFPQRDIHLDASKPLELRLVSRRG
;
A
#
# COMPACT_ATOMS: atom_id res chain seq x y z
N MET A 1 -34.76 22.82 65.14
CA MET A 1 -35.27 21.53 65.67
C MET A 1 -36.57 21.04 64.97
N LYS A 2 -36.71 21.20 63.64
CA LYS A 2 -37.83 20.62 62.84
C LYS A 2 -37.43 20.10 61.43
N ALA A 3 -36.13 20.03 61.10
CA ALA A 3 -35.64 19.53 59.80
C ALA A 3 -34.99 18.12 59.85
N TYR A 4 -34.66 17.62 61.04
CA TYR A 4 -34.00 16.32 61.23
C TYR A 4 -34.96 15.12 61.27
N SER A 5 -36.27 15.34 61.42
CA SER A 5 -37.26 14.25 61.44
C SER A 5 -37.73 13.83 60.04
N LEU A 6 -37.70 14.73 59.05
CA LEU A 6 -38.15 14.45 57.69
C LEU A 6 -37.16 13.54 56.93
N VAL A 7 -35.85 13.76 57.11
CA VAL A 7 -34.79 12.96 56.49
C VAL A 7 -34.75 11.53 57.05
N ARG A 8 -35.11 11.37 58.33
CA ARG A 8 -35.20 10.04 58.99
C ARG A 8 -36.42 9.24 58.50
N TRP A 9 -37.53 9.91 58.21
CA TRP A 9 -38.71 9.27 57.62
C TRP A 9 -38.50 8.93 56.14
N ILE A 10 -37.82 9.77 55.37
CA ILE A 10 -37.48 9.48 53.97
C ILE A 10 -36.45 8.35 53.87
N ALA A 11 -35.50 8.25 54.80
CA ALA A 11 -34.55 7.14 54.88
C ALA A 11 -35.18 5.82 55.35
N LEU A 12 -36.22 5.87 56.21
CA LEU A 12 -36.99 4.68 56.60
C LEU A 12 -37.98 4.25 55.51
N LEU A 13 -38.53 5.19 54.75
CA LEU A 13 -39.38 4.90 53.58
C LEU A 13 -38.55 4.32 52.43
N SER A 14 -37.33 4.84 52.18
CA SER A 14 -36.43 4.27 51.17
C SER A 14 -35.93 2.89 51.59
N PHE A 15 -35.63 2.66 52.87
CA PHE A 15 -35.25 1.34 53.39
C PHE A 15 -36.38 0.31 53.27
N TRP A 16 -37.64 0.69 53.50
CA TRP A 16 -38.81 -0.18 53.31
C TRP A 16 -39.16 -0.41 51.83
N ILE A 17 -38.96 0.59 50.97
CA ILE A 17 -39.15 0.43 49.51
C ILE A 17 -38.05 -0.46 48.91
N THR A 18 -36.82 -0.41 49.43
CA THR A 18 -35.76 -1.36 49.03
C THR A 18 -35.96 -2.76 49.62
N LEU A 19 -36.60 -2.90 50.79
CA LEU A 19 -36.85 -4.22 51.39
C LEU A 19 -38.06 -4.93 50.76
N SER A 20 -39.06 -4.19 50.26
CA SER A 20 -40.18 -4.75 49.48
C SER A 20 -39.80 -5.13 48.04
N ALA A 21 -38.70 -4.58 47.50
CA ALA A 21 -38.18 -4.98 46.18
C ALA A 21 -37.28 -6.24 46.22
N MET A 22 -36.94 -6.73 47.42
CA MET A 22 -36.22 -8.00 47.66
C MET A 22 -37.18 -9.13 48.11
N GLY A 23 -38.48 -9.02 47.81
CA GLY A 23 -39.49 -10.03 48.09
C GLY A 23 -39.94 -10.75 46.83
N ALA A 24 -39.49 -11.99 46.67
CA ALA A 24 -40.06 -13.04 45.82
C ALA A 24 -40.31 -12.65 44.35
N GLN A 25 -39.26 -12.82 43.53
CA GLN A 25 -39.49 -13.26 42.16
C GLN A 25 -40.31 -14.55 42.25
N LYS A 26 -41.57 -14.50 41.83
CA LYS A 26 -42.41 -15.68 41.64
C LYS A 26 -41.59 -16.65 40.79
N VAL A 27 -41.07 -17.69 41.43
CA VAL A 27 -40.47 -18.84 40.74
C VAL A 27 -41.60 -19.43 39.92
N ASP A 28 -41.46 -19.39 38.61
CA ASP A 28 -42.37 -20.11 37.71
C ASP A 28 -42.29 -21.59 38.11
N PRO A 29 -43.40 -22.30 38.37
CA PRO A 29 -43.38 -23.65 38.94
C PRO A 29 -42.67 -24.71 38.07
N ASP A 30 -42.28 -24.36 36.84
CA ASP A 30 -41.66 -25.22 35.82
C ASP A 30 -40.15 -24.94 35.57
N GLU A 31 -39.48 -24.08 36.35
CA GLU A 31 -38.03 -23.86 36.20
C GLU A 31 -37.21 -25.07 36.71
N MET A 32 -36.78 -25.93 35.77
CA MET A 32 -35.78 -26.97 36.04
C MET A 32 -34.46 -26.33 36.49
N THR A 33 -33.94 -26.77 37.64
CA THR A 33 -32.61 -26.34 38.13
C THR A 33 -31.49 -26.79 37.19
N PRO A 34 -30.32 -26.11 37.15
CA PRO A 34 -29.18 -26.51 36.31
C PRO A 34 -28.81 -28.00 36.47
N LYS A 35 -28.88 -28.49 37.72
CA LYS A 35 -28.67 -29.89 38.06
C LYS A 35 -29.75 -30.83 37.48
N ALA A 36 -31.02 -30.43 37.53
CA ALA A 36 -32.11 -31.19 36.93
C ALA A 36 -32.04 -31.24 35.38
N ILE A 37 -31.50 -30.20 34.73
CA ILE A 37 -31.25 -30.20 33.28
C ILE A 37 -30.06 -31.12 32.95
N GLY A 38 -28.98 -31.09 33.73
CA GLY A 38 -27.86 -32.03 33.62
C GLY A 38 -28.31 -33.49 33.74
N ASP A 39 -29.07 -33.81 34.79
CA ASP A 39 -29.62 -35.15 35.00
C ASP A 39 -30.56 -35.59 33.84
N ALA A 40 -31.29 -34.64 33.23
CA ALA A 40 -32.16 -34.90 32.08
C ALA A 40 -31.40 -35.09 30.75
N ILE A 41 -30.24 -34.46 30.58
CA ILE A 41 -29.34 -34.68 29.43
C ILE A 41 -28.75 -36.09 29.51
N ASP A 42 -28.26 -36.50 30.68
CA ASP A 42 -27.69 -37.84 30.90
C ASP A 42 -28.73 -38.95 30.72
N ALA A 43 -29.96 -38.73 31.21
CA ALA A 43 -31.08 -39.64 30.99
C ALA A 43 -31.51 -39.69 29.51
N GLY A 44 -31.50 -38.54 28.82
CA GLY A 44 -31.83 -38.44 27.40
C GLY A 44 -30.81 -39.14 26.48
N ARG A 45 -29.52 -39.04 26.79
CA ARG A 45 -28.44 -39.72 26.07
C ARG A 45 -28.50 -41.24 26.21
N LYS A 46 -28.73 -41.74 27.43
CA LYS A 46 -28.95 -43.17 27.69
C LYS A 46 -30.18 -43.73 26.97
N ALA A 47 -31.25 -42.93 26.88
CA ALA A 47 -32.44 -43.31 26.12
C ALA A 47 -32.21 -43.31 24.61
N LEU A 48 -31.39 -42.38 24.09
CA LEU A 48 -31.00 -42.31 22.67
C LEU A 48 -30.11 -43.49 22.23
N GLU A 49 -29.25 -43.98 23.12
CA GLU A 49 -28.40 -45.16 22.89
C GLU A 49 -29.20 -46.47 22.92
N ALA A 50 -30.31 -46.52 23.66
CA ALA A 50 -31.18 -47.70 23.79
C ALA A 50 -32.25 -47.83 22.69
N ASP A 51 -32.56 -46.75 21.97
CA ASP A 51 -33.63 -46.72 20.97
C ASP A 51 -33.11 -47.10 19.57
N THR A 52 -33.50 -48.28 19.08
CA THR A 52 -33.07 -48.84 17.77
C THR A 52 -33.95 -48.41 16.60
N ALA A 53 -35.02 -47.64 16.82
CA ALA A 53 -36.01 -47.30 15.79
C ALA A 53 -35.73 -45.97 15.04
N LEU A 54 -34.77 -45.16 15.51
CA LEU A 54 -34.38 -43.87 14.92
C LEU A 54 -33.36 -44.02 13.78
N GLY A 55 -33.52 -43.26 12.69
CA GLY A 55 -32.56 -43.20 11.60
C GLY A 55 -31.25 -42.50 11.97
N ASP A 56 -30.13 -42.85 11.33
CA ASP A 56 -28.78 -42.37 11.70
C ASP A 56 -28.66 -40.83 11.70
N ALA A 57 -29.32 -40.15 10.75
CA ALA A 57 -29.35 -38.69 10.67
C ALA A 57 -30.15 -38.02 11.81
N GLU A 58 -31.18 -38.69 12.33
CA GLU A 58 -32.00 -38.18 13.44
C GLU A 58 -31.31 -38.43 14.78
N ARG A 59 -30.63 -39.57 14.93
CA ARG A 59 -29.78 -39.87 16.09
C ARG A 59 -28.62 -38.89 16.19
N GLN A 60 -27.99 -38.53 15.06
CA GLN A 60 -26.95 -37.51 15.03
C GLN A 60 -27.46 -36.14 15.49
N LYS A 61 -28.57 -35.66 14.92
CA LYS A 61 -29.19 -34.38 15.33
C LYS A 61 -29.58 -34.35 16.81
N ALA A 62 -30.11 -35.45 17.34
CA ALA A 62 -30.44 -35.54 18.77
C ALA A 62 -29.18 -35.48 19.65
N SER A 63 -28.10 -36.18 19.26
CA SER A 63 -26.82 -36.16 19.99
C SER A 63 -26.16 -34.77 19.98
N GLU A 64 -26.23 -34.05 18.85
CA GLU A 64 -25.75 -32.68 18.72
C GLU A 64 -26.53 -31.72 19.62
N GLY A 65 -27.86 -31.87 19.70
CA GLY A 65 -28.70 -31.12 20.63
C GLY A 65 -28.29 -31.35 22.09
N TYR A 66 -28.13 -32.60 22.53
CA TYR A 66 -27.69 -32.86 23.91
C TYR A 66 -26.29 -32.29 24.22
N ALA A 67 -25.36 -32.34 23.27
CA ALA A 67 -24.03 -31.74 23.42
C ALA A 67 -24.07 -30.21 23.49
N GLU A 68 -24.95 -29.55 22.71
CA GLU A 68 -25.15 -28.10 22.78
C GLU A 68 -25.74 -27.67 24.14
N ALA A 69 -26.66 -28.45 24.69
CA ALA A 69 -27.24 -28.21 26.01
C ALA A 69 -26.19 -28.33 27.14
N GLU A 70 -25.32 -29.34 27.08
CA GLU A 70 -24.25 -29.54 28.07
C GLU A 70 -23.23 -28.40 28.04
N LYS A 71 -22.83 -27.99 26.84
CA LYS A 71 -21.92 -26.86 26.66
C LYS A 71 -22.49 -25.56 27.24
N ALA A 72 -23.76 -25.27 26.98
CA ALA A 72 -24.43 -24.08 27.51
C ALA A 72 -24.53 -24.11 29.05
N LEU A 73 -24.66 -25.28 29.68
CA LEU A 73 -24.61 -25.43 31.14
C LEU A 73 -23.21 -25.19 31.71
N GLN A 74 -22.16 -25.72 31.07
CA GLN A 74 -20.76 -25.49 31.50
C GLN A 74 -20.40 -23.99 31.43
N GLU A 75 -20.84 -23.31 30.37
CA GLU A 75 -20.70 -21.85 30.25
C GLU A 75 -21.48 -21.11 31.34
N ALA A 76 -22.68 -21.58 31.71
CA ALA A 76 -23.50 -20.97 32.75
C ALA A 76 -22.83 -21.06 34.14
N ASP A 77 -22.19 -22.19 34.45
CA ASP A 77 -21.42 -22.37 35.69
C ASP A 77 -20.22 -21.41 35.76
N GLY A 78 -19.54 -21.18 34.63
CA GLY A 78 -18.47 -20.19 34.52
C GLY A 78 -18.94 -18.77 34.82
N ILE A 79 -20.05 -18.36 34.23
CA ILE A 79 -20.67 -17.05 34.48
C ILE A 79 -21.11 -16.89 35.94
N GLN A 80 -21.59 -17.96 36.57
CA GLN A 80 -21.97 -17.95 37.98
C GLN A 80 -20.75 -17.78 38.91
N ALA A 81 -19.60 -18.35 38.57
CA ALA A 81 -18.35 -18.13 39.29
C ALA A 81 -17.87 -16.67 39.17
N GLU A 82 -17.90 -16.11 37.95
CA GLU A 82 -17.58 -14.69 37.71
C GLU A 82 -18.51 -13.74 38.48
N PHE A 83 -19.80 -14.05 38.52
CA PHE A 83 -20.79 -13.32 39.30
C PHE A 83 -20.44 -13.34 40.79
N ALA A 84 -20.08 -14.51 41.33
CA ALA A 84 -19.72 -14.65 42.74
C ALA A 84 -18.45 -13.86 43.11
N ASP A 85 -17.47 -13.81 42.22
CA ASP A 85 -16.23 -13.04 42.40
C ASP A 85 -16.48 -11.54 42.30
N LEU A 86 -17.22 -11.08 41.29
CA LEU A 86 -17.61 -9.66 41.17
C LEU A 86 -18.44 -9.21 42.37
N ALA A 87 -19.41 -10.03 42.81
CA ALA A 87 -20.21 -9.75 44.00
C ALA A 87 -19.37 -9.73 45.29
N ARG A 88 -18.26 -10.48 45.37
CA ARG A 88 -17.30 -10.37 46.48
C ARG A 88 -16.55 -9.04 46.42
N MET A 89 -16.06 -8.65 45.24
CA MET A 89 -15.36 -7.37 45.05
C MET A 89 -16.25 -6.17 45.40
N VAL A 90 -17.49 -6.15 44.92
CA VAL A 90 -18.47 -5.09 45.23
C VAL A 90 -18.75 -5.00 46.72
N ARG A 91 -18.90 -6.14 47.42
CA ARG A 91 -19.12 -6.15 48.89
C ARG A 91 -17.93 -5.61 49.67
N GLU A 92 -16.70 -5.85 49.19
CA GLU A 92 -15.47 -5.40 49.85
C GLU A 92 -15.05 -3.97 49.47
N ALA A 93 -15.49 -3.48 48.31
CA ALA A 93 -15.08 -2.20 47.73
C ALA A 93 -15.24 -1.01 48.70
N PRO A 94 -16.38 -0.81 49.41
CA PRO A 94 -16.52 0.32 50.33
C PRO A 94 -15.51 0.30 51.49
N ARG A 95 -15.15 -0.90 51.97
CA ARG A 95 -14.13 -1.06 53.03
C ARG A 95 -12.74 -0.77 52.50
N ARG A 96 -12.42 -1.21 51.27
CA ARG A 96 -11.15 -0.93 50.59
C ARG A 96 -11.00 0.56 50.26
N ILE A 97 -11.99 1.17 49.64
CA ILE A 97 -12.04 2.62 49.33
C ILE A 97 -11.76 3.43 50.60
N LYS A 98 -12.42 3.12 51.72
CA LYS A 98 -12.19 3.81 52.99
C LYS A 98 -10.74 3.65 53.50
N LYS A 99 -10.14 2.46 53.35
CA LYS A 99 -8.74 2.21 53.72
C LYS A 99 -7.77 2.96 52.80
N LEU A 100 -8.01 2.98 51.50
CA LEU A 100 -7.16 3.64 50.49
C LEU A 100 -7.21 5.16 50.65
N ARG A 101 -8.40 5.76 50.80
CA ARG A 101 -8.54 7.20 51.12
C ARG A 101 -7.80 7.57 52.41
N ALA A 102 -7.87 6.72 53.44
CA ALA A 102 -7.15 6.94 54.70
C ALA A 102 -5.62 6.80 54.56
N ARG A 103 -5.12 6.07 53.56
CA ARG A 103 -3.68 6.00 53.22
C ARG A 103 -3.23 7.25 52.48
N ILE A 104 -4.01 7.71 51.50
CA ILE A 104 -3.72 8.92 50.70
C ILE A 104 -3.71 10.17 51.60
N GLY A 105 -4.63 10.28 52.56
CA GLY A 105 -4.77 11.45 53.43
C GLY A 105 -3.78 11.58 54.60
N LYS A 106 -2.79 10.68 54.77
CA LYS A 106 -1.81 10.78 55.86
C LYS A 106 -0.57 11.58 55.42
N PRO A 107 -0.37 12.81 55.93
CA PRO A 107 0.84 13.57 55.63
C PRO A 107 2.09 12.86 56.19
N ARG A 108 3.15 12.88 55.39
CA ARG A 108 4.38 12.09 55.57
C ARG A 108 5.20 12.60 56.77
N LYS A 109 5.82 11.69 57.52
CA LYS A 109 6.87 11.98 58.52
C LYS A 109 8.25 11.81 57.87
N ASP A 110 8.66 12.77 57.05
CA ASP A 110 9.88 12.73 56.20
C ASP A 110 11.20 12.79 56.97
N GLY A 111 11.19 13.30 58.20
CA GLY A 111 12.40 13.77 58.88
C GLY A 111 13.40 12.72 59.36
N LYS A 112 13.16 11.41 59.17
CA LYS A 112 14.04 10.36 59.72
C LYS A 112 14.96 9.68 58.71
N LEU A 113 14.67 9.69 57.41
CA LEU A 113 15.43 8.90 56.44
C LEU A 113 16.83 9.49 56.17
N GLY A 114 16.94 10.81 55.99
CA GLY A 114 18.21 11.49 55.70
C GLY A 114 19.26 11.34 56.81
N ALA A 115 18.84 11.38 58.08
CA ALA A 115 19.73 11.21 59.23
C ALA A 115 20.23 9.75 59.41
N ILE A 116 19.47 8.77 58.90
CA ILE A 116 19.83 7.34 58.93
C ILE A 116 20.79 6.99 57.79
N LEU A 117 20.62 7.63 56.62
CA LEU A 117 21.46 7.40 55.43
C LEU A 117 22.89 7.94 55.60
N ALA A 118 23.06 9.07 56.32
CA ALA A 118 24.38 9.68 56.55
C ALA A 118 25.32 8.87 57.48
N LYS A 119 24.82 7.82 58.16
CA LYS A 119 25.59 7.02 59.15
C LYS A 119 25.87 5.57 58.73
N ARG A 120 25.54 5.17 57.49
CA ARG A 120 25.65 3.76 57.03
C ARG A 120 26.80 3.54 56.05
N ASN A 121 27.38 2.34 56.09
CA ASN A 121 28.44 1.90 55.16
C ASN A 121 27.92 1.75 53.71
N PRO A 122 28.79 1.96 52.70
CA PRO A 122 28.41 1.92 51.27
C PRO A 122 27.77 0.60 50.83
N ALA A 123 28.30 -0.55 51.28
CA ALA A 123 27.72 -1.87 50.98
C ALA A 123 26.29 -2.07 51.55
N THR A 124 25.91 -1.31 52.59
CA THR A 124 24.55 -1.35 53.14
C THR A 124 23.60 -0.44 52.36
N LEU A 125 24.12 0.65 51.79
CA LEU A 125 23.35 1.54 50.92
C LEU A 125 23.07 0.90 49.57
N GLU A 126 24.00 0.15 49.00
CA GLU A 126 23.80 -0.64 47.78
C GLU A 126 22.69 -1.69 47.94
N ARG A 127 22.71 -2.48 49.03
CA ARG A 127 21.63 -3.45 49.30
C ARG A 127 20.25 -2.78 49.46
N MET A 128 20.21 -1.61 50.09
CA MET A 128 18.97 -0.84 50.21
C MET A 128 18.51 -0.29 48.86
N MET A 129 19.44 0.11 48.00
CA MET A 129 19.13 0.55 46.64
C MET A 129 18.53 -0.60 45.84
N ASP A 130 19.12 -1.79 45.88
CA ASP A 130 18.60 -2.98 45.19
C ASP A 130 17.21 -3.37 45.71
N GLU A 131 17.01 -3.36 47.04
CA GLU A 131 15.71 -3.62 47.66
C GLU A 131 14.64 -2.62 47.20
N LYS A 132 14.98 -1.33 47.13
CA LYS A 132 14.06 -0.28 46.70
C LYS A 132 13.81 -0.30 45.19
N SER A 133 14.80 -0.68 44.39
CA SER A 133 14.66 -0.85 42.94
C SER A 133 13.77 -2.03 42.58
N HIS A 134 13.88 -3.15 43.29
CA HIS A 134 12.94 -4.26 43.14
C HIS A 134 11.52 -3.84 43.55
N ALA A 135 11.36 -3.17 44.69
CA ALA A 135 10.05 -2.68 45.14
C ALA A 135 9.44 -1.63 44.16
N LEU A 136 10.26 -0.84 43.49
CA LEU A 136 9.82 0.07 42.42
C LEU A 136 9.30 -0.69 41.20
N LEU A 137 9.95 -1.81 40.83
CA LEU A 137 9.53 -2.65 39.73
C LEU A 137 8.17 -3.30 40.02
N ASP A 138 8.00 -3.85 41.22
CA ASP A 138 6.75 -4.44 41.68
C ASP A 138 5.61 -3.40 41.71
N ALA A 139 5.90 -2.17 42.17
CA ALA A 139 4.92 -1.08 42.19
C ALA A 139 4.51 -0.63 40.77
N ARG A 140 5.43 -0.65 39.81
CA ARG A 140 5.15 -0.37 38.39
C ARG A 140 4.28 -1.45 37.76
N GLU A 141 4.56 -2.72 38.03
CA GLU A 141 3.70 -3.82 37.57
C GLU A 141 2.30 -3.73 38.17
N ALA A 142 2.18 -3.41 39.46
CA ALA A 142 0.90 -3.18 40.11
C ALA A 142 0.13 -2.01 39.48
N HIS A 143 0.81 -0.87 39.23
CA HIS A 143 0.21 0.29 38.56
C HIS A 143 -0.28 -0.06 37.15
N LYS A 144 0.52 -0.82 36.39
CA LYS A 144 0.14 -1.28 35.05
C LYS A 144 -1.11 -2.17 35.07
N LYS A 145 -1.16 -3.17 35.96
CA LYS A 145 -2.34 -4.04 36.14
C LYS A 145 -3.59 -3.25 36.48
N GLN A 146 -3.47 -2.22 37.33
CA GLN A 146 -4.61 -1.37 37.70
C GLN A 146 -5.05 -0.47 36.54
N MET A 147 -4.12 -0.04 35.68
CA MET A 147 -4.47 0.72 34.48
C MET A 147 -5.19 -0.12 33.42
N GLU A 148 -4.75 -1.37 33.24
CA GLU A 148 -5.44 -2.34 32.38
C GLU A 148 -6.86 -2.61 32.92
N ALA A 149 -7.02 -2.87 34.22
CA ALA A 149 -8.33 -3.07 34.86
C ALA A 149 -9.25 -1.85 34.73
N LEU A 150 -8.72 -0.62 34.88
CA LEU A 150 -9.48 0.61 34.68
C LEU A 150 -9.94 0.75 33.24
N SER A 151 -9.07 0.44 32.27
CA SER A 151 -9.41 0.51 30.84
C SER A 151 -10.53 -0.47 30.48
N GLU A 152 -10.47 -1.69 31.00
CA GLU A 152 -11.49 -2.72 30.80
C GLU A 152 -12.85 -2.30 31.40
N LEU A 153 -12.83 -1.70 32.60
CA LEU A 153 -14.02 -1.15 33.25
C LEU A 153 -14.64 0.01 32.47
N ILE A 154 -13.84 0.93 31.92
CA ILE A 154 -14.32 2.11 31.19
C ILE A 154 -14.89 1.70 29.82
N VAL A 155 -14.17 0.90 29.05
CA VAL A 155 -14.57 0.47 27.69
C VAL A 155 -15.79 -0.46 27.74
N GLY A 156 -15.87 -1.33 28.77
CA GLY A 156 -16.92 -2.32 28.89
C GLY A 156 -18.33 -1.79 29.19
N THR A 157 -18.52 -0.50 29.51
CA THR A 157 -19.83 0.05 29.89
C THR A 157 -20.82 0.15 28.75
N LYS A 158 -20.39 0.68 27.60
CA LYS A 158 -21.24 0.82 26.42
C LYS A 158 -21.61 -0.56 25.88
N GLU A 159 -20.63 -1.46 25.80
CA GLU A 159 -20.80 -2.85 25.38
C GLU A 159 -21.72 -3.64 26.33
N ALA A 160 -21.59 -3.46 27.66
CA ALA A 160 -22.47 -4.12 28.64
C ALA A 160 -23.93 -3.70 28.48
N SER A 161 -24.21 -2.41 28.25
CA SER A 161 -25.57 -1.91 28.07
C SER A 161 -26.25 -2.47 26.81
N GLU A 162 -25.50 -2.59 25.71
CA GLU A 162 -25.95 -3.19 24.45
C GLU A 162 -26.16 -4.70 24.61
N ARG A 163 -25.25 -5.39 25.30
CA ARG A 163 -25.36 -6.83 25.61
C ARG A 163 -26.55 -7.14 26.53
N ILE A 164 -26.85 -6.30 27.52
CA ILE A 164 -28.04 -6.45 28.37
C ILE A 164 -29.31 -6.34 27.52
N ALA A 165 -29.40 -5.34 26.65
CA ALA A 165 -30.55 -5.17 25.76
C ALA A 165 -30.70 -6.34 24.78
N ALA A 166 -29.58 -6.83 24.23
CA ALA A 166 -29.56 -7.98 23.33
C ALA A 166 -29.93 -9.29 24.03
N ASN A 167 -29.41 -9.54 25.23
CA ASN A 167 -29.69 -10.75 26.00
C ASN A 167 -31.15 -10.80 26.49
N ARG A 168 -31.75 -9.65 26.83
CA ARG A 168 -33.20 -9.56 27.10
C ARG A 168 -34.03 -10.00 25.89
N LYS A 169 -33.74 -9.43 24.71
CA LYS A 169 -34.42 -9.82 23.47
C LYS A 169 -34.23 -11.31 23.12
N ARG A 170 -33.04 -11.87 23.37
CA ARG A 170 -32.76 -13.30 23.16
C ARG A 170 -33.56 -14.18 24.13
N LEU A 171 -33.70 -13.78 25.39
CA LEU A 171 -34.55 -14.47 26.36
C LEU A 171 -36.02 -14.43 25.95
N ASP A 172 -36.52 -13.30 25.45
CA ASP A 172 -37.89 -13.18 24.96
C ASP A 172 -38.16 -14.10 23.76
N ARG A 173 -37.18 -14.24 22.85
CA ARG A 173 -37.25 -15.19 21.72
C ARG A 173 -37.24 -16.64 22.18
N ILE A 174 -36.36 -17.01 23.10
CA ILE A 174 -36.32 -18.37 23.68
C ILE A 174 -37.65 -18.69 24.38
N ALA A 175 -38.24 -17.73 25.09
CA ALA A 175 -39.56 -17.91 25.72
C ALA A 175 -40.67 -18.13 24.67
N ALA A 176 -40.63 -17.41 23.54
CA ALA A 176 -41.56 -17.62 22.43
C ALA A 176 -41.37 -18.99 21.75
N ASP A 177 -40.12 -19.43 21.56
CA ASP A 177 -39.78 -20.72 20.94
C ASP A 177 -40.16 -21.91 21.84
N LEU A 178 -40.08 -21.74 23.16
CA LEU A 178 -40.55 -22.73 24.14
C LEU A 178 -42.09 -22.81 24.22
N ALA A 179 -42.80 -21.75 23.82
CA ALA A 179 -44.26 -21.69 23.81
C ALA A 179 -44.89 -22.13 22.47
N ALA A 180 -44.08 -22.40 21.44
CA ALA A 180 -44.55 -22.85 20.14
C ALA A 180 -45.11 -24.30 20.20
N PRO A 181 -46.17 -24.62 19.42
CA PRO A 181 -46.77 -25.96 19.44
C PRO A 181 -45.76 -27.03 18.99
N PRO A 182 -45.74 -28.22 19.63
CA PRO A 182 -44.77 -29.26 19.30
C PRO A 182 -45.04 -29.83 17.89
N PRO A 183 -44.03 -29.96 17.02
CA PRO A 183 -44.16 -30.73 15.79
C PRO A 183 -44.30 -32.24 16.08
N ASP A 184 -44.82 -33.02 15.12
CA ASP A 184 -44.94 -34.49 15.17
C ASP A 184 -43.55 -35.16 15.15
N GLU A 185 -42.83 -35.07 16.28
CA GLU A 185 -41.48 -35.61 16.47
C GLU A 185 -41.46 -36.66 17.59
N SER A 186 -40.53 -37.61 17.52
CA SER A 186 -40.35 -38.64 18.56
C SER A 186 -39.89 -38.03 19.89
N ALA A 187 -40.30 -38.63 21.01
CA ALA A 187 -40.01 -38.12 22.36
C ALA A 187 -38.51 -37.82 22.67
N PRO A 188 -37.51 -38.56 22.13
CA PRO A 188 -36.09 -38.25 22.32
C PRO A 188 -35.66 -36.98 21.55
N LEU A 189 -36.24 -36.75 20.37
CA LEU A 189 -35.90 -35.66 19.47
C LEU A 189 -36.52 -34.33 19.93
N ALA A 190 -37.76 -34.40 20.44
CA ALA A 190 -38.42 -33.28 21.10
C ALA A 190 -37.64 -32.80 22.35
N LYS A 191 -37.10 -33.73 23.16
CA LYS A 191 -36.24 -33.39 24.31
C LYS A 191 -34.89 -32.81 23.88
N ALA A 192 -34.27 -33.36 22.85
CA ALA A 192 -33.00 -32.86 22.30
C ALA A 192 -33.12 -31.44 21.72
N ARG A 193 -34.31 -31.03 21.27
CA ARG A 193 -34.59 -29.65 20.84
C ARG A 193 -34.87 -28.70 22.01
N LEU A 194 -35.58 -29.14 23.05
CA LEU A 194 -36.03 -28.26 24.14
C LEU A 194 -34.96 -28.01 25.23
N LEU A 195 -34.11 -29.00 25.52
CA LEU A 195 -33.07 -28.90 26.56
C LEU A 195 -32.00 -27.83 26.27
N PRO A 196 -31.49 -27.66 25.03
CA PRO A 196 -30.55 -26.59 24.68
C PRO A 196 -31.14 -25.20 24.91
N LEU A 197 -32.41 -25.01 24.54
CA LEU A 197 -33.11 -23.75 24.72
C LEU A 197 -33.26 -23.39 26.20
N LYS A 198 -33.59 -24.39 27.05
CA LYS A 198 -33.66 -24.20 28.51
C LYS A 198 -32.28 -23.91 29.12
N ALA A 199 -31.26 -24.67 28.76
CA ALA A 199 -29.88 -24.47 29.23
C ALA A 199 -29.34 -23.07 28.84
N ARG A 200 -29.58 -22.66 27.59
CA ARG A 200 -29.20 -21.32 27.09
C ARG A 200 -29.99 -20.19 27.74
N GLY A 201 -31.25 -20.45 28.13
CA GLY A 201 -32.03 -19.54 28.96
C GLY A 201 -31.41 -19.30 30.34
N ILE A 202 -30.88 -20.34 30.99
CA ILE A 202 -30.16 -20.20 32.28
C ILE A 202 -28.87 -19.41 32.10
N LEU A 203 -28.07 -19.74 31.07
CA LEU A 203 -26.84 -19.00 30.74
C LEU A 203 -27.11 -17.50 30.56
N LEU A 204 -28.06 -17.14 29.70
CA LEU A 204 -28.39 -15.74 29.40
C LEU A 204 -28.95 -14.98 30.61
N LYS A 205 -29.73 -15.66 31.47
CA LYS A 205 -30.17 -15.09 32.76
C LYS A 205 -28.98 -14.82 33.68
N GLY A 206 -28.03 -15.76 33.75
CA GLY A 206 -26.77 -15.61 34.49
C GLY A 206 -25.95 -14.42 33.97
N GLU A 207 -25.74 -14.33 32.66
CA GLU A 207 -25.00 -13.21 32.04
C GLU A 207 -25.69 -11.87 32.30
N LEU A 208 -27.01 -11.83 32.20
CA LEU A 208 -27.79 -10.62 32.47
C LEU A 208 -27.62 -10.18 33.92
N SER A 209 -27.64 -11.11 34.87
CA SER A 209 -27.39 -10.79 36.28
C SER A 209 -25.98 -10.26 36.54
N LEU A 210 -24.96 -10.82 35.88
CA LEU A 210 -23.57 -10.38 35.95
C LEU A 210 -23.38 -8.98 35.37
N LEU A 211 -23.88 -8.75 34.16
CA LEU A 211 -23.76 -7.46 33.47
C LEU A 211 -24.53 -6.36 34.22
N THR A 212 -25.71 -6.68 34.75
CA THR A 212 -26.50 -5.73 35.56
C THR A 212 -25.76 -5.37 36.85
N LEU A 213 -25.21 -6.36 37.57
CA LEU A 213 -24.41 -6.10 38.77
C LEU A 213 -23.18 -5.24 38.48
N ARG A 214 -22.51 -5.47 37.35
CA ARG A 214 -21.37 -4.66 36.90
C ARG A 214 -21.79 -3.23 36.57
N GLN A 215 -22.93 -3.06 35.90
CA GLN A 215 -23.46 -1.74 35.54
C GLN A 215 -23.90 -0.95 36.78
N ASP A 216 -24.65 -1.58 37.69
CA ASP A 216 -25.18 -0.93 38.90
C ASP A 216 -24.08 -0.45 39.86
N HIS A 217 -22.95 -1.17 39.88
CA HIS A 217 -21.80 -0.84 40.74
C HIS A 217 -20.60 -0.27 39.97
N HIS A 218 -20.79 0.16 38.72
CA HIS A 218 -19.74 0.66 37.85
C HIS A 218 -18.95 1.81 38.51
N ASP A 219 -19.64 2.84 38.99
CA ASP A 219 -19.01 4.00 39.62
C ASP A 219 -18.16 3.62 40.84
N THR A 220 -18.63 2.63 41.62
CA THR A 220 -17.90 2.17 42.83
C THR A 220 -16.65 1.37 42.46
N LEU A 221 -16.71 0.58 41.39
CA LEU A 221 -15.57 -0.19 40.88
C LEU A 221 -14.54 0.71 40.22
N VAL A 222 -14.97 1.71 39.45
CA VAL A 222 -14.10 2.75 38.88
C VAL A 222 -13.42 3.55 39.99
N GLU A 223 -14.17 3.98 41.01
CA GLU A 223 -13.58 4.71 42.13
C GLU A 223 -12.54 3.86 42.88
N LEU A 224 -12.81 2.57 43.10
CA LEU A 224 -11.86 1.65 43.72
C LEU A 224 -10.58 1.53 42.87
N ALA A 225 -10.73 1.28 41.56
CA ALA A 225 -9.59 1.12 40.65
C ALA A 225 -8.76 2.41 40.52
N GLN A 226 -9.41 3.58 40.46
CA GLN A 226 -8.74 4.88 40.48
C GLN A 226 -7.93 5.07 41.76
N LEU A 227 -8.51 4.77 42.93
CA LEU A 227 -7.82 4.89 44.21
C LEU A 227 -6.67 3.87 44.37
N GLU A 228 -6.82 2.65 43.83
CA GLU A 228 -5.74 1.65 43.83
C GLU A 228 -4.58 2.08 42.91
N ARG A 229 -4.88 2.62 41.72
CA ARG A 229 -3.90 3.24 40.82
C ARG A 229 -3.18 4.41 41.48
N ASP A 230 -3.93 5.32 42.10
CA ASP A 230 -3.36 6.51 42.73
C ASP A 230 -2.40 6.14 43.88
N VAL A 231 -2.75 5.12 44.67
CA VAL A 231 -1.85 4.58 45.70
C VAL A 231 -0.60 3.95 45.09
N ALA A 232 -0.73 3.16 44.01
CA ALA A 232 0.43 2.60 43.32
C ALA A 232 1.34 3.68 42.73
N GLY A 233 0.76 4.74 42.15
CA GLY A 233 1.49 5.92 41.67
C GLY A 233 2.23 6.66 42.79
N MET A 234 1.59 6.83 43.95
CA MET A 234 2.23 7.38 45.14
C MET A 234 3.40 6.51 45.64
N GLU A 235 3.27 5.19 45.58
CA GLU A 235 4.33 4.25 45.97
C GLU A 235 5.51 4.29 44.98
N ILE A 236 5.26 4.41 43.68
CA ILE A 236 6.29 4.63 42.65
C ILE A 236 7.08 5.91 42.96
N ALA A 237 6.37 7.04 43.14
CA ALA A 237 7.01 8.31 43.47
C ALA A 237 7.80 8.24 44.78
N ARG A 238 7.32 7.46 45.75
CA ARG A 238 8.01 7.22 47.02
C ARG A 238 9.31 6.43 46.82
N TYR A 239 9.26 5.30 46.12
CA TYR A 239 10.45 4.47 45.91
C TYR A 239 11.49 5.18 45.04
N GLN A 240 11.06 5.94 44.03
CA GLN A 240 11.94 6.82 43.25
C GLN A 240 12.62 7.87 44.14
N SER A 241 11.85 8.58 44.99
CA SER A 241 12.42 9.57 45.91
C SER A 241 13.37 8.95 46.94
N ASP A 242 13.08 7.74 47.43
CA ASP A 242 13.96 7.03 48.36
C ASP A 242 15.25 6.55 47.65
N ILE A 243 15.18 6.06 46.41
CA ILE A 243 16.33 5.69 45.57
C ILE A 243 17.20 6.92 45.29
N ASP A 244 16.61 8.04 44.89
CA ASP A 244 17.33 9.28 44.62
C ASP A 244 18.10 9.78 45.85
N ARG A 245 17.48 9.72 47.04
CA ARG A 245 18.11 10.08 48.32
C ARG A 245 19.23 9.10 48.71
N ILE A 246 19.08 7.81 48.41
CA ILE A 246 20.12 6.80 48.63
C ILE A 246 21.30 7.04 47.68
N GLU A 247 21.05 7.31 46.40
CA GLU A 247 22.07 7.71 45.42
C GLU A 247 22.78 9.00 45.82
N GLU A 248 22.05 9.99 46.35
CA GLU A 248 22.61 11.24 46.86
C GLU A 248 23.48 11.00 48.11
N ALA A 249 23.06 10.16 49.04
CA ALA A 249 23.86 9.77 50.21
C ALA A 249 25.13 8.98 49.81
N MET A 250 25.03 8.06 48.85
CA MET A 250 26.19 7.36 48.29
C MET A 250 27.14 8.32 47.56
N ARG A 251 26.61 9.36 46.91
CA ARG A 251 27.41 10.44 46.29
C ARG A 251 28.09 11.33 47.33
N GLY A 252 27.42 11.64 48.45
CA GLY A 252 28.00 12.43 49.56
C GLY A 252 29.09 11.68 50.34
N LEU A 253 29.06 10.34 50.33
CA LEU A 253 30.13 9.49 50.87
C LEU A 253 31.36 9.38 49.95
N ARG A 254 31.25 9.81 48.68
CA ARG A 254 32.40 9.95 47.77
C ARG A 254 33.02 11.34 48.03
N LYS A 255 34.31 11.38 48.40
CA LYS A 255 35.04 12.59 48.84
C LYS A 255 34.77 13.82 47.96
N ASP A 256 34.72 15.00 48.59
CA ASP A 256 34.46 16.31 47.99
C ASP A 256 35.43 16.61 46.82
N PRO A 257 34.97 17.08 45.64
CA PRO A 257 35.84 17.38 44.49
C PRO A 257 36.90 18.45 44.78
N PHE A 258 36.69 19.28 45.81
CA PHE A 258 37.69 20.25 46.24
C PHE A 258 38.92 19.58 46.87
N GLN A 259 38.72 18.54 47.69
CA GLN A 259 39.82 17.78 48.30
C GLN A 259 40.56 16.91 47.27
N ALA A 260 39.86 16.36 46.28
CA ALA A 260 40.50 15.61 45.19
C ALA A 260 41.38 16.51 44.30
N ARG A 261 40.93 17.74 44.02
CA ARG A 261 41.72 18.74 43.27
C ARG A 261 42.92 19.26 44.07
N GLU A 262 42.78 19.35 45.39
CA GLU A 262 43.86 19.70 46.31
C GLU A 262 44.89 18.56 46.46
N GLU A 263 44.44 17.30 46.51
CA GLU A 263 45.29 16.09 46.46
C GLU A 263 46.03 15.98 45.10
N ALA A 264 45.35 16.26 43.97
CA ALA A 264 45.96 16.27 42.64
C ALA A 264 46.99 17.39 42.47
N ASN A 265 46.70 18.61 42.97
CA ASN A 265 47.66 19.72 42.97
C ASN A 265 48.87 19.45 43.87
N LYS A 266 48.69 18.80 45.03
CA LYS A 266 49.79 18.36 45.89
C LYS A 266 50.68 17.34 45.17
N ARG A 267 50.10 16.37 44.46
CA ARG A 267 50.84 15.38 43.66
C ARG A 267 51.56 15.99 42.46
N ALA A 268 50.98 17.01 41.82
CA ALA A 268 51.65 17.77 40.77
C ALA A 268 52.89 18.52 41.30
N LEU A 269 52.81 19.02 42.55
CA LEU A 269 53.95 19.64 43.24
C LEU A 269 55.03 18.60 43.62
N GLU A 270 54.61 17.40 44.07
CA GLU A 270 55.52 16.28 44.35
C GLU A 270 56.20 15.75 43.07
N ALA A 271 55.53 15.82 41.91
CA ALA A 271 56.08 15.42 40.62
C ALA A 271 57.28 16.27 40.17
N GLU A 272 57.34 17.55 40.51
CA GLU A 272 58.47 18.45 40.19
C GLU A 272 59.76 18.08 40.95
N THR A 273 59.65 17.29 42.02
CA THR A 273 60.80 16.84 42.83
C THR A 273 61.45 15.54 42.34
N LEU A 274 60.85 14.86 41.35
CA LEU A 274 61.30 13.57 40.82
C LEU A 274 62.21 13.71 39.56
N PRO A 275 63.12 12.74 39.28
CA PRO A 275 63.93 12.73 38.06
C PRO A 275 63.08 12.61 36.78
N GLY A 276 63.49 13.28 35.70
CA GLY A 276 62.70 13.59 34.49
C GLY A 276 61.64 12.58 34.02
N PRO A 277 61.99 11.32 33.72
CA PRO A 277 61.03 10.29 33.28
C PRO A 277 59.91 9.98 34.30
N LEU A 278 60.22 10.01 35.61
CA LEU A 278 59.24 9.79 36.68
C LEU A 278 58.35 11.02 36.90
N ALA A 279 58.93 12.23 36.76
CA ALA A 279 58.18 13.49 36.81
C ALA A 279 57.17 13.63 35.64
N ALA A 280 57.44 13.02 34.49
CA ALA A 280 56.49 12.97 33.37
C ALA A 280 55.29 12.06 33.70
N ILE A 281 55.53 10.86 34.23
CA ILE A 281 54.47 9.91 34.62
C ILE A 281 53.60 10.49 35.74
N ALA A 282 54.21 11.13 36.74
CA ALA A 282 53.47 11.75 37.85
C ALA A 282 52.61 12.96 37.38
N ARG A 283 53.05 13.72 36.36
CA ARG A 283 52.22 14.75 35.72
C ARG A 283 51.04 14.16 34.95
N GLU A 284 51.25 13.08 34.19
CA GLU A 284 50.16 12.37 33.50
C GLU A 284 49.10 11.87 34.51
N ILE A 285 49.54 11.29 35.64
CA ILE A 285 48.65 10.85 36.72
C ILE A 285 47.80 12.01 37.27
N ALA A 286 48.39 13.18 37.49
CA ALA A 286 47.67 14.36 37.95
C ALA A 286 46.64 14.86 36.92
N GLU A 287 47.00 14.87 35.63
CA GLU A 287 46.09 15.20 34.53
C GLU A 287 44.92 14.22 34.43
N TYR A 288 45.18 12.91 34.54
CA TYR A 288 44.14 11.88 34.53
C TYR A 288 43.17 11.99 35.71
N HIS A 289 43.65 12.36 36.89
CA HIS A 289 42.77 12.66 38.02
C HIS A 289 41.87 13.87 37.73
N ALA A 290 42.44 14.96 37.20
CA ALA A 290 41.67 16.15 36.85
C ALA A 290 40.62 15.87 35.75
N GLU A 291 40.99 15.08 34.74
CA GLU A 291 40.10 14.64 33.64
C GLU A 291 38.95 13.77 34.18
N ARG A 292 39.25 12.78 35.04
CA ARG A 292 38.25 11.92 35.69
C ARG A 292 37.24 12.75 36.48
N ASP A 293 37.73 13.72 37.26
CA ASP A 293 36.88 14.52 38.13
C ASP A 293 36.01 15.51 37.32
N ALA A 294 36.53 16.06 36.22
CA ALA A 294 35.76 16.88 35.29
C ALA A 294 34.63 16.07 34.62
N LEU A 295 34.93 14.85 34.16
CA LEU A 295 33.92 13.94 33.59
C LEU A 295 32.86 13.53 34.62
N ALA A 296 33.26 13.36 35.89
CA ALA A 296 32.31 13.07 36.96
C ALA A 296 31.34 14.24 37.22
N GLN A 297 31.80 15.49 37.11
CA GLN A 297 30.93 16.68 37.20
C GLN A 297 30.00 16.79 35.99
N GLU A 298 30.52 16.58 34.77
CA GLU A 298 29.69 16.56 33.56
C GLU A 298 28.65 15.44 33.61
N GLY A 299 29.01 14.27 34.14
CA GLY A 299 28.10 13.14 34.34
C GLY A 299 26.89 13.50 35.22
N LYS A 300 27.08 14.32 36.27
CA LYS A 300 25.97 14.82 37.10
C LYS A 300 25.02 15.72 36.31
N ALA A 301 25.57 16.70 35.59
CA ALA A 301 24.76 17.61 34.77
C ALA A 301 24.02 16.88 33.64
N LEU A 302 24.64 15.86 33.04
CA LEU A 302 24.02 15.00 32.03
C LEU A 302 22.88 14.14 32.63
N ALA A 303 23.08 13.58 33.82
CA ALA A 303 22.05 12.79 34.50
C ALA A 303 20.82 13.64 34.88
N GLU A 304 21.02 14.87 35.37
CA GLU A 304 19.92 15.81 35.64
C GLU A 304 19.15 16.18 34.38
N LYS A 305 19.86 16.50 33.29
CA LYS A 305 19.23 16.76 31.98
C LYS A 305 18.46 15.55 31.47
N LEU A 306 19.02 14.34 31.59
CA LEU A 306 18.36 13.11 31.18
C LEU A 306 17.07 12.87 31.94
N ARG A 307 17.08 13.08 33.26
CA ARG A 307 15.87 12.98 34.09
C ARG A 307 14.82 14.01 33.64
N ALA A 308 15.21 15.27 33.48
CA ALA A 308 14.30 16.32 33.02
C ALA A 308 13.70 16.03 31.64
N THR A 309 14.50 15.55 30.68
CA THR A 309 14.01 15.17 29.35
C THR A 309 13.04 13.99 29.42
N LYS A 310 13.35 12.94 30.18
CA LYS A 310 12.44 11.79 30.34
C LYS A 310 11.12 12.18 30.96
N THR A 311 11.13 12.97 32.04
CA THR A 311 9.89 13.50 32.63
C THR A 311 9.09 14.29 31.62
N ARG A 312 9.75 15.06 30.74
CA ARG A 312 9.06 15.82 29.70
C ARG A 312 8.46 14.93 28.61
N VAL A 313 9.08 13.79 28.28
CA VAL A 313 8.50 12.78 27.38
C VAL A 313 7.21 12.24 27.99
N ASP A 314 7.28 11.76 29.24
CA ASP A 314 6.14 11.18 29.95
C ASP A 314 4.98 12.18 30.06
N GLU A 315 5.27 13.46 30.39
CA GLU A 315 4.27 14.52 30.47
C GLU A 315 3.54 14.77 29.14
N ILE A 316 4.28 14.79 28.02
CA ILE A 316 3.70 15.04 26.69
C ILE A 316 2.91 13.80 26.22
N GLU A 317 3.40 12.59 26.50
CA GLU A 317 2.73 11.35 26.15
C GLU A 317 1.40 11.20 26.92
N ASP A 318 1.40 11.47 28.23
CA ASP A 318 0.18 11.48 29.05
C ASP A 318 -0.81 12.56 28.57
N ASP A 319 -0.32 13.76 28.25
CA ASP A 319 -1.16 14.82 27.68
C ASP A 319 -1.77 14.40 26.33
N PHE A 320 -0.98 13.76 25.47
CA PHE A 320 -1.44 13.26 24.17
C PHE A 320 -2.56 12.23 24.35
N GLN A 321 -2.38 11.25 25.24
CA GLN A 321 -3.40 10.23 25.52
C GLN A 321 -4.70 10.85 26.05
N ARG A 322 -4.60 11.76 27.02
CA ARG A 322 -5.77 12.48 27.56
C ARG A 322 -6.55 13.24 26.49
N ILE A 323 -5.86 13.88 25.54
CA ILE A 323 -6.51 14.60 24.44
C ILE A 323 -7.23 13.63 23.49
N ARG A 324 -6.63 12.49 23.15
CA ARG A 324 -7.28 11.47 22.32
C ARG A 324 -8.55 10.93 22.99
N GLU A 325 -8.49 10.63 24.28
CA GLU A 325 -9.65 10.19 25.06
C GLU A 325 -10.74 11.26 25.12
N CYS A 326 -10.37 12.52 25.33
CA CYS A 326 -11.32 13.63 25.34
C CYS A 326 -12.00 13.83 23.98
N MET A 327 -11.24 13.73 22.88
CA MET A 327 -11.76 13.77 21.50
C MET A 327 -12.71 12.60 21.22
N ALA A 328 -12.39 11.39 21.70
CA ALA A 328 -13.25 10.22 21.55
C ALA A 328 -14.58 10.35 22.33
N MET A 329 -14.56 11.01 23.49
CA MET A 329 -15.76 11.19 24.33
C MET A 329 -16.66 12.34 23.86
N VAL A 330 -16.08 13.50 23.51
CA VAL A 330 -16.82 14.76 23.29
C VAL A 330 -17.01 15.07 21.80
N GLY A 331 -16.17 14.50 20.92
CA GLY A 331 -16.14 14.82 19.50
C GLY A 331 -15.56 16.20 19.18
N ALA A 332 -15.47 16.54 17.91
CA ALA A 332 -14.89 17.81 17.44
C ALA A 332 -15.75 19.01 17.90
N SER A 333 -15.31 19.69 18.98
CA SER A 333 -15.98 20.87 19.53
C SER A 333 -15.06 22.11 19.52
N LYS A 334 -15.66 23.32 19.49
CA LYS A 334 -14.91 24.60 19.47
C LYS A 334 -13.99 24.75 20.69
N ALA A 335 -14.45 24.35 21.88
CA ALA A 335 -13.66 24.40 23.12
C ALA A 335 -12.44 23.48 23.07
N ILE A 336 -12.59 22.28 22.50
CA ILE A 336 -11.45 21.38 22.29
C ILE A 336 -10.50 21.94 21.24
N GLY A 337 -11.01 22.58 20.18
CA GLY A 337 -10.17 23.30 19.21
C GLY A 337 -9.27 24.36 19.84
N ASP A 338 -9.79 25.13 20.79
CA ASP A 338 -9.00 26.16 21.48
C ASP A 338 -7.94 25.55 22.40
N ILE A 339 -8.26 24.43 23.07
CA ILE A 339 -7.29 23.64 23.84
C ILE A 339 -6.19 23.08 22.92
N LEU A 340 -6.57 22.45 21.80
CA LEU A 340 -5.63 21.89 20.82
C LEU A 340 -4.68 22.96 20.27
N ARG A 341 -5.19 24.14 19.91
CA ARG A 341 -4.38 25.28 19.45
C ARG A 341 -3.45 25.82 20.55
N ALA A 342 -3.94 25.93 21.78
CA ALA A 342 -3.11 26.34 22.92
C ALA A 342 -1.98 25.34 23.17
N ARG A 343 -2.28 24.03 23.11
CA ARG A 343 -1.30 22.95 23.29
C ARG A 343 -0.26 22.92 22.18
N ARG A 344 -0.68 23.09 20.93
CA ARG A 344 0.22 23.22 19.78
C ARG A 344 1.29 24.30 19.98
N ASN A 345 0.92 25.45 20.53
CA ASN A 345 1.85 26.55 20.81
C ASN A 345 2.79 26.28 22.00
N THR A 346 2.42 25.37 22.91
CA THR A 346 3.25 24.99 24.06
C THR A 346 4.20 23.83 23.77
N LEU A 347 4.01 23.11 22.65
CA LEU A 347 4.86 21.98 22.29
C LEU A 347 6.28 22.45 21.91
N PRO A 348 7.31 21.67 22.26
CA PRO A 348 8.69 22.09 22.07
C PRO A 348 9.05 22.26 20.59
N SER A 349 9.86 23.27 20.26
CA SER A 349 10.30 23.45 18.86
C SER A 349 11.28 22.36 18.43
N MET A 350 10.89 21.56 17.44
CA MET A 350 11.67 20.40 16.96
C MET A 350 13.08 20.74 16.47
N ARG A 351 13.28 21.99 16.03
CA ARG A 351 14.54 22.49 15.49
C ARG A 351 15.64 22.59 16.56
N SER A 352 15.28 22.90 17.81
CA SER A 352 16.23 23.05 18.92
C SER A 352 16.85 21.71 19.33
N TYR A 353 16.04 20.65 19.39
CA TYR A 353 16.49 19.29 19.73
C TYR A 353 17.33 18.63 18.63
N ARG A 354 17.00 18.86 17.34
CA ARG A 354 17.88 18.40 16.24
C ARG A 354 19.29 19.00 16.33
N ARG A 355 19.39 20.30 16.61
CA ARG A 355 20.69 20.97 16.82
C ARG A 355 21.45 20.33 17.99
N ALA A 356 20.76 20.09 19.09
CA ALA A 356 21.36 19.52 20.30
C ALA A 356 21.74 18.03 20.12
N SER A 357 21.09 17.30 19.21
CA SER A 357 21.44 15.93 18.83
C SER A 357 22.71 15.89 17.98
N ASP A 358 22.82 16.74 16.95
CA ASP A 358 24.02 16.78 16.10
C ASP A 358 25.26 17.21 16.89
N GLU A 359 25.16 18.22 17.76
CA GLU A 359 26.25 18.61 18.66
C GLU A 359 26.66 17.48 19.63
N ARG A 360 25.70 16.63 20.03
CA ARG A 360 25.99 15.45 20.88
C ARG A 360 26.69 14.35 20.14
N LYS A 361 26.37 14.11 18.86
CA LYS A 361 27.09 13.12 18.04
C LYS A 361 28.58 13.47 17.95
N ASP A 362 28.90 14.75 17.75
CA ASP A 362 30.29 15.22 17.76
C ASP A 362 30.96 15.04 19.13
N ARG A 363 30.22 15.26 20.23
CA ARG A 363 30.73 14.98 21.59
C ARG A 363 30.94 13.49 21.85
N ILE A 364 30.03 12.64 21.39
CA ILE A 364 30.14 11.18 21.49
C ILE A 364 31.36 10.70 20.70
N SER A 365 31.54 11.19 19.48
CA SER A 365 32.72 10.85 18.65
C SER A 365 34.01 11.23 19.37
N ARG A 366 34.13 12.46 19.87
CA ARG A 366 35.32 12.91 20.62
C ARG A 366 35.57 12.09 21.89
N ALA A 367 34.52 11.70 22.60
CA ALA A 367 34.64 10.85 23.78
C ALA A 367 35.08 9.41 23.42
N MET A 368 34.59 8.86 22.30
CA MET A 368 35.02 7.57 21.78
C MET A 368 36.48 7.59 21.32
N ASP A 369 36.90 8.65 20.61
CA ASP A 369 38.30 8.83 20.18
C ASP A 369 39.24 8.87 21.40
N ARG A 370 38.85 9.60 22.45
CA ARG A 370 39.63 9.68 23.69
C ARG A 370 39.66 8.36 24.46
N GLN A 371 38.56 7.60 24.46
CA GLN A 371 38.53 6.26 25.03
C GLN A 371 39.48 5.31 24.27
N LEU A 372 39.51 5.38 22.94
CA LEU A 372 40.43 4.59 22.11
C LEU A 372 41.90 4.93 22.42
N GLU A 373 42.23 6.22 22.60
CA GLU A 373 43.58 6.64 23.02
C GLU A 373 43.96 6.06 24.40
N ILE A 374 43.02 6.02 25.35
CA ILE A 374 43.21 5.39 26.67
C ILE A 374 43.44 3.88 26.51
N ASP A 375 42.68 3.21 25.64
CA ASP A 375 42.82 1.77 25.37
C ASP A 375 44.19 1.45 24.73
N GLU A 376 44.64 2.26 23.78
CA GLU A 376 45.99 2.15 23.19
C GLU A 376 47.08 2.35 24.25
N ARG A 377 46.93 3.34 25.15
CA ARG A 377 47.87 3.57 26.26
C ARG A 377 47.87 2.42 27.27
N LEU A 378 46.73 1.78 27.52
CA LEU A 378 46.61 0.57 28.35
C LEU A 378 47.33 -0.63 27.72
N GLN A 379 47.27 -0.77 26.39
CA GLN A 379 47.95 -1.85 25.65
C GLN A 379 49.47 -1.64 25.54
N HIS A 380 49.94 -0.40 25.44
CA HIS A 380 51.36 -0.05 25.30
C HIS A 380 52.13 0.14 26.62
N HIS A 381 51.62 -0.36 27.74
CA HIS A 381 52.31 -0.24 29.03
C HIS A 381 53.70 -0.92 29.04
N GLY A 382 54.76 -0.12 28.87
CA GLY A 382 56.14 -0.55 29.12
C GLY A 382 56.30 -1.02 30.56
N ALA A 383 57.01 -2.13 30.76
CA ALA A 383 57.39 -2.61 32.09
C ALA A 383 58.14 -1.51 32.85
N ALA A 384 57.96 -1.38 34.16
CA ALA A 384 58.67 -0.40 34.99
C ALA A 384 60.20 -0.44 34.75
N ARG A 385 60.73 -1.63 34.45
CA ARG A 385 62.11 -1.86 33.99
C ARG A 385 62.55 -1.02 32.79
N ASN A 386 61.67 -0.71 31.83
CA ASN A 386 62.02 0.10 30.66
C ASN A 386 62.20 1.58 31.03
N VAL A 387 61.37 2.10 31.95
CA VAL A 387 61.47 3.47 32.48
C VAL A 387 62.74 3.63 33.32
N VAL A 388 63.05 2.62 34.13
CA VAL A 388 64.30 2.54 34.92
C VAL A 388 65.53 2.42 34.02
N ARG A 389 65.43 1.69 32.90
CA ARG A 389 66.52 1.57 31.91
C ARG A 389 66.79 2.89 31.16
N GLU A 390 65.76 3.68 30.87
CA GLU A 390 65.92 5.04 30.31
C GLU A 390 66.55 6.00 31.32
N LEU A 391 66.23 5.87 32.61
CA LEU A 391 66.87 6.62 33.70
C LEU A 391 68.36 6.28 33.87
N ALA A 392 68.75 5.02 33.67
CA ALA A 392 70.14 4.55 33.79
C ALA A 392 71.07 5.01 32.65
N VAL A 393 70.51 5.51 31.53
CA VAL A 393 71.27 5.98 30.34
C VAL A 393 71.48 7.51 30.35
N ALA A 394 70.81 8.25 31.23
CA ALA A 394 70.98 9.71 31.34
C ALA A 394 72.29 10.08 32.08
N PRO A 395 73.01 11.16 31.69
CA PRO A 395 74.23 11.57 32.38
C PRO A 395 73.92 11.96 33.82
N SER A 396 74.50 11.25 34.78
CA SER A 396 74.31 11.48 36.21
C SER A 396 74.99 12.76 36.66
N ASP A 397 74.20 13.79 36.98
CA ASP A 397 74.66 14.95 37.75
C ASP A 397 74.78 14.54 39.24
N GLY A 398 75.91 13.91 39.59
CA GLY A 398 76.50 13.92 40.93
C GLY A 398 75.66 13.49 42.15
N ARG A 399 74.71 12.56 42.04
CA ARG A 399 74.09 11.92 43.22
C ARG A 399 74.16 10.40 43.13
N ASP A 400 75.04 9.80 43.95
CA ASP A 400 74.99 8.39 44.31
C ASP A 400 73.72 8.14 45.15
N GLY A 401 72.60 7.93 44.47
CA GLY A 401 71.29 7.68 45.05
C GLY A 401 70.80 6.27 44.73
N ASP A 402 70.36 5.57 45.78
CA ASP A 402 69.84 4.21 45.84
C ASP A 402 68.93 3.83 44.65
N THR A 403 69.47 3.13 43.64
CA THR A 403 68.73 2.70 42.43
C THR A 403 67.52 1.83 42.75
N SER A 404 67.53 1.11 43.89
CA SER A 404 66.43 0.27 44.35
C SER A 404 65.20 1.06 44.82
N ALA A 405 65.42 2.22 45.47
CA ALA A 405 64.33 3.09 45.92
C ALA A 405 63.63 3.80 44.73
N LEU A 406 64.38 4.12 43.67
CA LEU A 406 63.83 4.66 42.41
C LEU A 406 63.07 3.60 41.61
N GLU A 407 63.51 2.34 41.63
CA GLU A 407 62.78 1.20 41.04
C GLU A 407 61.43 0.98 41.73
N GLU A 408 61.39 0.97 43.06
CA GLU A 408 60.15 0.80 43.83
C GLU A 408 59.15 1.93 43.55
N LYS A 409 59.63 3.18 43.50
CA LYS A 409 58.78 4.34 43.18
C LYS A 409 58.30 4.33 41.73
N ALA A 410 59.11 3.85 40.79
CA ALA A 410 58.71 3.68 39.38
C ALA A 410 57.60 2.61 39.24
N GLU A 411 57.72 1.49 39.96
CA GLU A 411 56.70 0.44 39.97
C GLU A 411 55.38 0.90 40.63
N GLU A 412 55.46 1.74 41.65
CA GLU A 412 54.30 2.36 42.29
C GLU A 412 53.56 3.29 41.31
N LEU A 413 54.26 4.25 40.69
CA LEU A 413 53.67 5.21 39.77
C LEU A 413 53.13 4.56 38.48
N VAL A 414 53.81 3.55 37.94
CA VAL A 414 53.32 2.82 36.75
C VAL A 414 52.07 2.00 37.07
N ARG A 415 51.97 1.43 38.28
CA ARG A 415 50.75 0.75 38.74
C ARG A 415 49.60 1.75 38.92
N GLU A 416 49.86 2.87 39.60
CA GLU A 416 48.87 3.91 39.81
C GLU A 416 48.33 4.49 38.49
N ARG A 417 49.21 4.77 37.52
CA ARG A 417 48.81 5.21 36.17
C ARG A 417 47.90 4.19 35.49
N ARG A 418 48.23 2.90 35.57
CA ARG A 418 47.41 1.83 34.98
C ARG A 418 46.04 1.75 35.64
N ASP A 419 45.98 1.81 36.96
CA ASP A 419 44.73 1.73 37.70
C ASP A 419 43.83 2.94 37.39
N LEU A 420 44.41 4.14 37.23
CA LEU A 420 43.68 5.34 36.82
C LEU A 420 43.22 5.30 35.37
N LEU A 421 44.02 4.77 34.44
CA LEU A 421 43.59 4.59 33.05
C LEU A 421 42.44 3.58 32.96
N ASN A 422 42.48 2.50 33.73
CA ASN A 422 41.35 1.56 33.85
C ASN A 422 40.09 2.22 34.46
N GLU A 423 40.27 3.11 35.44
CA GLU A 423 39.15 3.88 36.02
C GLU A 423 38.57 4.88 35.00
N LEU A 424 39.43 5.62 34.29
CA LEU A 424 39.04 6.56 33.23
C LEU A 424 38.31 5.84 32.09
N GLN A 425 38.78 4.67 31.67
CA GLN A 425 38.11 3.85 30.66
C GLN A 425 36.65 3.55 31.06
N LYS A 426 36.42 3.17 32.33
CA LYS A 426 35.07 2.94 32.87
C LYS A 426 34.23 4.23 32.92
N VAL A 427 34.83 5.36 33.33
CA VAL A 427 34.15 6.66 33.40
C VAL A 427 33.76 7.16 32.01
N TYR A 428 34.64 7.02 31.01
CA TYR A 428 34.34 7.35 29.61
C TYR A 428 33.22 6.46 29.04
N GLY A 429 33.26 5.15 29.28
CA GLY A 429 32.18 4.24 28.90
C GLY A 429 30.83 4.65 29.49
N SER A 430 30.80 5.03 30.78
CA SER A 430 29.60 5.55 31.44
C SER A 430 29.16 6.92 30.89
N HIS A 431 30.10 7.80 30.55
CA HIS A 431 29.84 9.12 29.97
C HIS A 431 29.24 9.02 28.58
N ILE A 432 29.81 8.15 27.72
CA ILE A 432 29.28 7.84 26.39
C ILE A 432 27.87 7.26 26.50
N GLY A 433 27.67 6.25 27.36
CA GLY A 433 26.34 5.68 27.58
C GLY A 433 25.31 6.72 28.04
N SER A 434 25.70 7.66 28.90
CA SER A 434 24.84 8.75 29.36
C SER A 434 24.49 9.72 28.21
N LEU A 435 25.47 10.12 27.40
CA LEU A 435 25.26 10.95 26.21
C LEU A 435 24.33 10.28 25.19
N THR A 436 24.53 8.98 24.93
CA THR A 436 23.68 8.20 24.03
C THR A 436 22.26 8.05 24.56
N SER A 437 22.10 7.76 25.85
CA SER A 437 20.76 7.65 26.46
C SER A 437 19.99 8.96 26.44
N LEU A 438 20.70 10.09 26.58
CA LEU A 438 20.13 11.43 26.48
C LEU A 438 19.77 11.78 25.04
N ASP A 439 20.60 11.42 24.05
CA ASP A 439 20.24 11.55 22.63
C ASP A 439 19.00 10.73 22.29
N LEU A 440 18.91 9.49 22.80
CA LEU A 440 17.72 8.64 22.62
C LEU A 440 16.46 9.28 23.23
N ALA A 441 16.55 9.76 24.46
CA ALA A 441 15.42 10.39 25.15
C ALA A 441 14.93 11.65 24.42
N GLU A 442 15.84 12.48 23.89
CA GLU A 442 15.45 13.65 23.09
C GLU A 442 14.87 13.28 21.73
N ARG A 443 15.36 12.23 21.08
CA ARG A 443 14.74 11.72 19.84
C ARG A 443 13.34 11.17 20.10
N GLN A 444 13.12 10.50 21.23
CA GLN A 444 11.80 10.06 21.66
C GLN A 444 10.88 11.26 21.92
N LEU A 445 11.37 12.29 22.64
CA LEU A 445 10.62 13.54 22.83
C LEU A 445 10.21 14.17 21.50
N VAL A 446 11.14 14.22 20.54
CA VAL A 446 10.89 14.68 19.18
C VAL A 446 9.84 13.79 18.50
N SER A 447 9.95 12.47 18.55
CA SER A 447 8.95 11.58 17.94
C SER A 447 7.55 11.80 18.51
N VAL A 448 7.41 11.71 19.84
CA VAL A 448 6.11 11.85 20.52
C VAL A 448 5.50 13.24 20.29
N ALA A 449 6.32 14.29 20.35
CA ALA A 449 5.84 15.64 20.05
C ALA A 449 5.45 15.80 18.57
N SER A 450 6.10 15.09 17.63
CA SER A 450 5.73 15.12 16.20
C SER A 450 4.40 14.43 16.00
N ASP A 451 4.26 13.21 16.53
CA ASP A 451 3.04 12.41 16.39
C ASP A 451 1.84 13.14 17.02
N TYR A 452 2.07 13.84 18.13
CA TYR A 452 1.04 14.67 18.76
C TYR A 452 0.72 15.92 17.94
N LEU A 453 1.72 16.59 17.35
CA LEU A 453 1.50 17.72 16.44
C LEU A 453 0.72 17.31 15.19
N ASP A 454 1.10 16.19 14.57
CA ASP A 454 0.44 15.65 13.38
C ASP A 454 -1.02 15.31 13.70
N TYR A 455 -1.28 14.66 14.84
CA TYR A 455 -2.65 14.41 15.31
C TYR A 455 -3.42 15.70 15.58
N ILE A 456 -2.83 16.68 16.27
CA ILE A 456 -3.47 17.98 16.51
C ILE A 456 -3.83 18.64 15.17
N ASP A 457 -2.90 18.65 14.22
CA ASP A 457 -3.09 19.29 12.92
C ASP A 457 -4.21 18.63 12.12
N ASP A 458 -4.25 17.29 12.09
CA ASP A 458 -5.33 16.50 11.47
C ASP A 458 -6.70 16.81 12.08
N GLN A 459 -6.79 16.90 13.41
CA GLN A 459 -8.07 17.22 14.08
C GLN A 459 -8.47 18.69 13.89
N LEU A 460 -7.50 19.62 13.82
CA LEU A 460 -7.77 21.04 13.61
C LEU A 460 -8.29 21.37 12.21
N ILE A 461 -8.08 20.49 11.21
CA ILE A 461 -8.65 20.67 9.86
C ILE A 461 -10.18 20.80 9.94
N TRP A 462 -10.81 20.02 10.82
CA TRP A 462 -12.27 19.91 10.93
C TRP A 462 -12.89 20.86 11.95
N ILE A 463 -12.08 21.61 12.70
CA ILE A 463 -12.56 22.50 13.77
C ILE A 463 -12.50 23.96 13.30
N PRO A 464 -13.59 24.73 13.36
CA PRO A 464 -13.59 26.12 12.93
C PRO A 464 -12.58 26.96 13.74
N ASP A 465 -11.83 27.82 13.05
CA ASP A 465 -10.95 28.83 13.65
C ASP A 465 -11.81 29.89 14.37
N PRO A 466 -11.45 30.30 15.60
CA PRO A 466 -12.21 31.31 16.34
C PRO A 466 -12.20 32.59 15.53
N GLY A 467 -13.37 33.18 15.24
CA GLY A 467 -13.30 34.39 14.42
C GLY A 467 -14.53 35.06 13.84
N LEU A 468 -15.60 35.19 14.61
CA LEU A 468 -16.64 36.21 14.35
C LEU A 468 -17.23 36.82 15.63
N GLU A 469 -16.85 36.32 16.81
CA GLU A 469 -17.32 36.82 18.10
C GLU A 469 -16.21 37.65 18.73
N ALA A 470 -16.48 38.92 19.01
CA ALA A 470 -15.62 39.72 19.88
C ALA A 470 -15.42 38.98 21.21
N PRO A 471 -14.23 39.02 21.83
CA PRO A 471 -14.05 38.43 23.15
C PRO A 471 -15.10 39.04 24.08
N ARG A 472 -16.01 38.22 24.60
CA ARG A 472 -16.87 38.67 25.71
C ARG A 472 -15.91 38.99 26.85
N PRO A 473 -15.98 40.19 27.46
CA PRO A 473 -15.12 40.50 28.58
C PRO A 473 -15.36 39.48 29.69
N SER A 474 -14.42 38.55 29.85
CA SER A 474 -14.29 37.76 31.06
C SER A 474 -13.91 38.74 32.18
N GLY A 475 -14.59 38.61 33.31
CA GLY A 475 -14.57 39.59 34.39
C GLY A 475 -13.17 40.04 34.84
N THR A 476 -13.17 41.30 35.28
CA THR A 476 -12.20 42.02 36.11
C THR A 476 -10.80 42.22 35.54
N ASP A 477 -10.54 43.51 35.34
CA ASP A 477 -9.26 44.21 35.32
C ASP A 477 -8.73 44.66 33.96
N SER A 478 -8.54 45.99 33.88
CA SER A 478 -7.76 46.77 32.90
C SER A 478 -8.45 47.53 31.75
N LEU A 479 -9.62 48.15 31.96
CA LEU A 479 -10.04 49.31 31.16
C LEU A 479 -10.68 50.40 32.03
N GLY A 480 -9.84 51.07 32.83
CA GLY A 480 -10.23 52.21 33.67
C GLY A 480 -9.70 53.57 33.19
N VAL A 481 -9.28 53.73 31.93
CA VAL A 481 -8.51 54.93 31.52
C VAL A 481 -9.20 55.81 30.46
N PHE A 482 -10.31 55.42 29.85
CA PHE A 482 -11.01 56.30 28.89
C PHE A 482 -12.53 56.21 29.04
N SER A 483 -13.07 56.78 30.11
CA SER A 483 -14.48 57.19 30.16
C SER A 483 -14.67 58.41 31.06
N GLN A 484 -14.20 59.57 30.60
CA GLN A 484 -14.78 60.85 31.03
C GLN A 484 -15.04 61.72 29.82
N GLY A 485 -16.31 62.09 29.65
CA GLY A 485 -16.78 63.10 28.71
C GLY A 485 -17.33 62.53 27.42
N THR A 486 -18.64 62.24 27.38
CA THR A 486 -19.66 63.04 26.66
C THR A 486 -20.96 62.23 26.56
N ASP A 487 -22.03 62.78 27.15
CA ASP A 487 -23.41 62.34 26.94
C ASP A 487 -23.85 62.65 25.50
N ALA A 488 -23.96 61.63 24.65
CA ALA A 488 -24.74 61.72 23.42
C ALA A 488 -25.17 60.32 22.93
N GLY A 489 -26.48 60.06 22.99
CA GLY A 489 -27.18 59.19 22.03
C GLY A 489 -26.98 57.68 22.17
N LYS A 490 -28.02 57.01 22.67
CA LYS A 490 -28.26 55.56 22.50
C LYS A 490 -28.20 55.17 21.02
N LEU A 491 -27.04 54.73 20.54
CA LEU A 491 -26.90 53.88 19.38
C LEU A 491 -26.51 52.49 19.89
N ASP A 492 -27.22 51.48 19.42
CA ASP A 492 -27.02 50.08 19.78
C ASP A 492 -25.65 49.58 19.29
N GLU A 493 -24.61 49.82 20.10
CA GLU A 493 -23.20 49.47 19.79
C GLU A 493 -22.98 47.96 19.66
N SER A 494 -23.93 47.12 20.11
CA SER A 494 -23.86 45.66 20.07
C SER A 494 -23.80 45.07 18.65
N ARG A 495 -24.30 45.79 17.63
CA ARG A 495 -24.29 45.33 16.22
C ARG A 495 -23.03 45.70 15.44
N TYR A 496 -22.27 46.70 15.86
CA TYR A 496 -21.10 47.21 15.12
C TYR A 496 -19.75 46.80 15.72
N LEU A 497 -19.74 46.32 16.96
CA LEU A 497 -18.58 45.78 17.67
C LEU A 497 -17.79 44.70 16.88
N PRO A 498 -18.40 43.74 16.18
CA PRO A 498 -17.66 42.70 15.45
C PRO A 498 -16.93 43.24 14.21
N ILE A 499 -17.56 44.19 13.49
CA ILE A 499 -17.00 44.76 12.26
C ILE A 499 -15.85 45.71 12.59
N LEU A 500 -16.02 46.57 13.61
CA LEU A 500 -14.96 47.45 14.09
C LEU A 500 -13.76 46.65 14.63
N TRP A 501 -14.01 45.58 15.38
CA TRP A 501 -12.97 44.67 15.86
C TRP A 501 -12.25 43.95 14.70
N ALA A 502 -12.98 43.47 13.70
CA ALA A 502 -12.40 42.84 12.50
C ALA A 502 -11.54 43.81 11.67
N VAL A 503 -11.95 45.07 11.55
CA VAL A 503 -11.18 46.12 10.87
C VAL A 503 -9.91 46.46 11.66
N GLN A 504 -10.00 46.59 12.99
CA GLN A 504 -8.85 46.89 13.85
C GLN A 504 -7.82 45.75 13.89
N THR A 505 -8.26 44.49 13.99
CA THR A 505 -7.37 43.31 13.95
C THR A 505 -6.71 43.15 12.58
N SER A 506 -7.46 43.36 11.50
CA SER A 506 -6.89 43.38 10.13
C SER A 506 -5.86 44.49 9.94
N ALA A 507 -6.09 45.68 10.51
CA ALA A 507 -5.13 46.78 10.49
C ALA A 507 -3.83 46.45 11.25
N ARG A 508 -3.92 45.75 12.40
CA ARG A 508 -2.74 45.25 13.14
C ARG A 508 -1.97 44.19 12.34
N GLY A 509 -2.67 43.28 11.67
CA GLY A 509 -2.05 42.29 10.78
C GLY A 509 -1.31 42.95 9.60
N LEU A 510 -1.89 43.98 9.00
CA LEU A 510 -1.24 44.81 7.97
C LEU A 510 0.00 45.53 8.50
N PHE A 511 -0.06 46.04 9.73
CA PHE A 511 1.09 46.67 10.38
C PHE A 511 2.23 45.67 10.64
N TRP A 512 1.92 44.43 11.03
CA TRP A 512 2.93 43.38 11.19
C TRP A 512 3.62 43.02 9.87
N LEU A 513 2.84 42.86 8.78
CA LEU A 513 3.36 42.64 7.42
C LEU A 513 4.18 43.83 6.90
N GLY A 514 3.85 45.06 7.32
CA GLY A 514 4.55 46.29 6.91
C GLY A 514 5.65 46.74 7.88
N SER A 515 5.94 46.00 8.95
CA SER A 515 6.82 46.47 10.01
C SER A 515 8.29 46.54 9.55
N PRO A 516 8.95 47.71 9.59
CA PRO A 516 10.31 47.88 9.07
C PRO A 516 11.35 46.96 9.73
N GLY A 517 11.16 46.66 11.03
CA GLY A 517 12.07 45.78 11.79
C GLY A 517 12.04 44.33 11.33
N ASN A 518 10.87 43.78 10.97
CA ASN A 518 10.75 42.41 10.47
C ASN A 518 11.41 42.24 9.10
N TRP A 519 11.30 43.26 8.24
CA TRP A 519 11.97 43.28 6.93
C TRP A 519 13.49 43.48 7.04
N LEU A 520 13.96 44.27 8.02
CA LEU A 520 15.39 44.38 8.30
C LEU A 520 15.98 43.03 8.73
N ARG A 521 15.31 42.32 9.65
CA ARG A 521 15.74 40.98 10.09
C ARG A 521 15.66 39.94 8.98
N LEU A 522 14.65 40.01 8.11
CA LEU A 522 14.60 39.17 6.90
C LEU A 522 15.83 39.40 6.04
N TRP A 523 16.23 40.65 5.84
CA TRP A 523 17.42 40.99 5.05
C TRP A 523 18.70 40.47 5.71
N GLU A 524 18.86 40.65 7.02
CA GLU A 524 19.97 40.10 7.81
C GLU A 524 20.02 38.57 7.72
N ASN A 525 18.89 37.90 7.86
CA ASN A 525 18.77 36.45 7.74
C ASN A 525 19.06 35.97 6.32
N CYS A 526 18.63 36.68 5.29
CA CYS A 526 19.00 36.41 3.89
C CYS A 526 20.53 36.47 3.71
N ILE A 527 21.18 37.52 4.22
CA ILE A 527 22.63 37.66 4.16
C ILE A 527 23.33 36.55 4.94
N ALA A 528 22.85 36.24 6.15
CA ALA A 528 23.37 35.15 6.96
C ALA A 528 23.22 33.77 6.26
N SER A 529 22.13 33.55 5.51
CA SER A 529 21.94 32.37 4.66
C SER A 529 23.06 32.26 3.63
N MET A 530 23.32 33.37 2.95
CA MET A 530 24.34 33.44 1.90
C MET A 530 25.75 33.27 2.47
N LEU A 531 26.02 33.80 3.66
CA LEU A 531 27.34 33.67 4.30
C LEU A 531 27.60 32.28 4.86
N ARG A 532 26.57 31.58 5.35
CA ARG A 532 26.70 30.22 5.91
C ARG A 532 26.84 29.16 4.82
N HIS A 533 26.24 29.39 3.66
CA HIS A 533 26.35 28.51 2.50
C HIS A 533 26.77 29.31 1.24
N PRO A 534 28.02 29.80 1.19
CA PRO A 534 28.45 30.75 0.16
C PRO A 534 28.47 30.14 -1.24
N VAL A 535 28.85 28.86 -1.36
CA VAL A 535 28.92 28.15 -2.64
C VAL A 535 27.55 28.04 -3.32
N PRO A 536 26.50 27.44 -2.71
CA PRO A 536 25.19 27.33 -3.37
C PRO A 536 24.52 28.68 -3.61
N SER A 537 24.71 29.68 -2.74
CA SER A 537 24.15 31.02 -2.94
C SER A 537 24.83 31.77 -4.09
N LEU A 538 26.16 31.68 -4.22
CA LEU A 538 26.88 32.25 -5.37
C LEU A 538 26.54 31.52 -6.67
N LEU A 539 26.37 30.19 -6.63
CA LEU A 539 25.91 29.42 -7.78
C LEU A 539 24.49 29.81 -8.19
N LEU A 540 23.58 30.02 -7.25
CA LEU A 540 22.21 30.46 -7.52
C LEU A 540 22.19 31.85 -8.17
N LEU A 541 22.92 32.81 -7.60
CA LEU A 541 23.01 34.18 -8.11
C LEU A 541 23.72 34.22 -9.47
N GLY A 542 24.81 33.47 -9.62
CA GLY A 542 25.53 33.29 -10.87
C GLY A 542 24.66 32.66 -11.96
N LEU A 543 23.89 31.63 -11.61
CA LEU A 543 22.93 31.00 -12.51
C LEU A 543 21.82 31.98 -12.92
N PHE A 544 21.26 32.75 -11.97
CA PHE A 544 20.29 33.79 -12.29
C PHE A 544 20.83 34.83 -13.28
N VAL A 545 22.01 35.40 -13.00
CA VAL A 545 22.67 36.36 -13.90
C VAL A 545 22.98 35.73 -15.26
N PHE A 546 23.47 34.49 -15.28
CA PHE A 546 23.72 33.74 -16.51
C PHE A 546 22.45 33.55 -17.35
N LEU A 547 21.34 33.12 -16.73
CA LEU A 547 20.06 32.93 -17.43
C LEU A 547 19.52 34.25 -17.99
N GLN A 548 19.58 35.33 -17.22
CA GLN A 548 19.07 36.64 -17.65
C GLN A 548 19.94 37.28 -18.75
N THR A 549 21.27 37.09 -18.71
CA THR A 549 22.18 37.59 -19.76
C THR A 549 22.10 36.76 -21.04
N LYS A 550 21.94 35.43 -20.94
CA LYS A 550 21.81 34.53 -22.10
C LYS A 550 20.42 34.53 -22.73
N LYS A 551 19.38 34.99 -22.02
CA LYS A 551 18.01 35.11 -22.53
C LYS A 551 17.94 35.76 -23.92
N LYS A 552 18.63 36.89 -24.11
CA LYS A 552 18.68 37.61 -25.40
C LYS A 552 19.33 36.81 -26.55
N ARG A 553 20.15 35.79 -26.25
CA ARG A 553 20.76 34.89 -27.23
C ARG A 553 19.93 33.62 -27.46
N ILE A 554 19.18 33.18 -26.45
CA ILE A 554 18.38 31.95 -26.50
C ILE A 554 17.08 32.18 -27.29
N GLU A 555 16.44 33.34 -27.12
CA GLU A 555 15.20 33.70 -27.82
C GLU A 555 15.27 33.52 -29.36
N PRO A 556 16.27 34.08 -30.08
CA PRO A 556 16.38 33.90 -31.53
C PRO A 556 16.75 32.46 -31.93
N ARG A 557 17.43 31.70 -31.06
CA ARG A 557 17.74 30.28 -31.31
C ARG A 557 16.50 29.40 -31.24
N ILE A 558 15.56 29.71 -30.35
CA ILE A 558 14.25 29.05 -30.29
C ILE A 558 13.46 29.35 -31.58
N GLU A 559 13.49 30.58 -32.08
CA GLU A 559 12.83 30.97 -33.35
C GLU A 559 13.44 30.28 -34.57
N ALA A 560 14.77 30.11 -34.61
CA ALA A 560 15.45 29.36 -35.67
C ALA A 560 15.08 27.87 -35.64
N LEU A 561 15.08 27.25 -34.45
CA LEU A 561 14.67 25.85 -34.27
C LEU A 561 13.19 25.62 -34.64
N SER A 562 12.34 26.64 -34.46
CA SER A 562 10.92 26.57 -34.77
C SER A 562 10.62 26.76 -36.26
N ALA A 563 11.47 27.47 -37.02
CA ALA A 563 11.37 27.59 -38.48
C ALA A 563 11.66 26.26 -39.21
N ASP A 564 12.57 25.45 -38.68
CA ASP A 564 12.97 24.15 -39.26
C ASP A 564 11.99 23.01 -38.95
N ALA A 565 11.03 23.19 -38.04
CA ALA A 565 10.13 22.15 -37.52
C ALA A 565 9.16 21.56 -38.57
N GLY A 566 9.12 22.13 -39.78
CA GLY A 566 8.32 21.66 -40.92
C GLY A 566 9.05 20.70 -41.87
N ARG A 567 10.38 20.58 -41.80
CA ARG A 567 11.17 19.71 -42.69
C ARG A 567 11.37 18.32 -42.08
N ILE A 568 11.31 17.27 -42.89
CA ILE A 568 11.61 15.88 -42.47
C ILE A 568 13.13 15.79 -42.31
N ALA A 569 13.63 16.06 -41.11
CA ALA A 569 15.04 15.91 -40.75
C ALA A 569 15.17 14.82 -39.68
N ASP A 570 16.23 14.01 -39.77
CA ASP A 570 16.46 12.86 -38.87
C ASP A 570 16.48 13.24 -37.37
N ASN A 571 16.81 14.50 -37.06
CA ASN A 571 16.92 15.04 -35.70
C ASN A 571 15.72 15.89 -35.24
N ALA A 572 14.57 15.83 -35.93
CA ALA A 572 13.41 16.69 -35.63
C ALA A 572 12.90 16.58 -34.17
N PHE A 573 12.96 15.38 -33.57
CA PHE A 573 12.56 15.18 -32.16
C PHE A 573 13.58 15.77 -31.18
N VAL A 574 14.87 15.63 -31.45
CA VAL A 574 15.94 16.20 -30.61
C VAL A 574 15.85 17.73 -30.62
N ARG A 575 15.61 18.34 -31.78
CA ARG A 575 15.41 19.79 -31.92
C ARG A 575 14.16 20.28 -31.17
N PHE A 576 13.10 19.47 -31.13
CA PHE A 576 11.91 19.76 -30.33
C PHE A 576 12.22 19.73 -28.83
N LEU A 577 12.93 18.71 -28.36
CA LEU A 577 13.35 18.61 -26.95
C LEU A 577 14.28 19.77 -26.56
N GLU A 578 15.20 20.16 -27.46
CA GLU A 578 16.05 21.34 -27.30
C GLU A 578 15.21 22.62 -27.17
N ALA A 579 14.19 22.80 -28.02
CA ALA A 579 13.29 23.95 -27.94
C ALA A 579 12.46 23.98 -26.63
N VAL A 580 12.02 22.82 -26.11
CA VAL A 580 11.36 22.71 -24.80
C VAL A 580 12.31 23.12 -23.69
N LEU A 581 13.53 22.55 -23.67
CA LEU A 581 14.54 22.81 -22.64
C LEU A 581 14.93 24.29 -22.62
N LEU A 582 15.19 24.88 -23.79
CA LEU A 582 15.50 26.31 -23.92
C LEU A 582 14.33 27.20 -23.48
N SER A 583 13.08 26.79 -23.73
CA SER A 583 11.89 27.53 -23.27
C SER A 583 11.74 27.51 -21.75
N VAL A 584 12.03 26.39 -21.09
CA VAL A 584 12.08 26.30 -19.61
C VAL A 584 13.19 27.19 -19.07
N LEU A 585 14.38 27.12 -19.67
CA LEU A 585 15.58 27.83 -19.22
C LEU A 585 15.44 29.36 -19.30
N VAL A 586 14.73 29.89 -20.31
CA VAL A 586 14.41 31.32 -20.45
C VAL A 586 13.51 31.84 -19.34
N VAL A 587 12.64 30.98 -18.81
CA VAL A 587 11.63 31.34 -17.82
C VAL A 587 12.12 31.08 -16.38
N ALA A 588 13.05 30.15 -16.19
CA ALA A 588 13.45 29.65 -14.87
C ALA A 588 14.12 30.70 -13.96
N GLY A 589 14.64 31.82 -14.49
CA GLY A 589 15.42 32.79 -13.72
C GLY A 589 14.75 33.26 -12.41
N TRP A 590 13.63 33.98 -12.50
CA TRP A 590 12.92 34.49 -11.32
C TRP A 590 12.37 33.38 -10.40
N PRO A 591 11.71 32.33 -10.93
CA PRO A 591 11.26 31.21 -10.11
C PRO A 591 12.37 30.50 -9.32
N LEU A 592 13.51 30.24 -9.97
CA LEU A 592 14.62 29.50 -9.36
C LEU A 592 15.32 30.36 -8.29
N LEU A 593 15.34 31.69 -8.47
CA LEU A 593 15.77 32.63 -7.44
C LEU A 593 14.84 32.58 -6.22
N MET A 594 13.51 32.62 -6.41
CA MET A 594 12.53 32.55 -5.32
C MET A 594 12.61 31.21 -4.57
N ILE A 595 12.67 30.09 -5.30
CA ILE A 595 12.80 28.75 -4.73
C ILE A 595 14.10 28.63 -3.95
N GLY A 596 15.23 29.09 -4.52
CA GLY A 596 16.53 29.02 -3.87
C GLY A 596 16.65 29.87 -2.61
N LEU A 597 16.14 31.11 -2.66
CA LEU A 597 16.08 31.98 -1.48
C LEU A 597 15.13 31.43 -0.41
N GLY A 598 13.96 30.95 -0.82
CA GLY A 598 12.99 30.32 0.09
C GLY A 598 13.54 29.07 0.77
N TYR A 599 14.24 28.22 0.02
CA TYR A 599 14.94 27.05 0.53
C TYR A 599 16.09 27.41 1.49
N GLY A 600 16.86 28.45 1.17
CA GLY A 600 17.92 28.95 2.04
C GLY A 600 17.41 29.52 3.37
N LEU A 601 16.28 30.24 3.32
CA LEU A 601 15.62 30.81 4.51
C LEU A 601 14.96 29.76 5.39
N THR A 602 14.33 28.75 4.80
CA THR A 602 13.68 27.65 5.56
C THR A 602 14.70 26.73 6.24
N ARG A 603 15.90 26.58 5.65
CA ARG A 603 16.99 25.78 6.24
C ARG A 603 17.86 26.53 7.25
N LEU A 604 17.70 27.85 7.37
CA LEU A 604 18.45 28.64 8.34
C LEU A 604 17.99 28.36 9.78
N PRO A 605 18.87 27.83 10.64
CA PRO A 605 18.52 27.51 12.03
C PRO A 605 18.28 28.74 12.93
N THR A 606 18.71 29.93 12.49
CA THR A 606 18.63 31.20 13.23
C THR A 606 17.53 32.14 12.70
N ALA A 607 16.76 31.72 11.70
CA ALA A 607 15.75 32.57 11.09
C ALA A 607 14.63 32.90 12.09
N ASP A 608 14.31 34.19 12.25
CA ASP A 608 13.11 34.63 12.96
C ASP A 608 11.85 33.99 12.34
N PRO A 609 10.76 33.79 13.12
CA PRO A 609 9.51 33.22 12.62
C PRO A 609 9.01 33.91 11.34
N PHE A 610 9.14 35.24 11.25
CA PHE A 610 8.81 36.02 10.06
C PHE A 610 9.61 35.61 8.81
N SER A 611 10.92 35.40 8.96
CA SER A 611 11.81 35.01 7.85
C SER A 611 11.55 33.59 7.36
N ALA A 612 11.20 32.68 8.28
CA ALA A 612 10.81 31.32 7.94
C ALA A 612 9.48 31.29 7.14
N ILE A 613 8.48 32.07 7.57
CA ILE A 613 7.17 32.19 6.90
C ILE A 613 7.35 32.71 5.46
N ILE A 614 8.15 33.77 5.27
CA ILE A 614 8.43 34.30 3.93
C ILE A 614 9.20 33.28 3.08
N GLY A 615 10.13 32.54 3.68
CA GLY A 615 10.87 31.49 2.97
C GLY A 615 9.98 30.38 2.43
N GLU A 616 9.02 29.91 3.22
CA GLU A 616 8.03 28.91 2.84
C GLU A 616 7.10 29.42 1.72
N ALA A 617 6.60 30.65 1.86
CA ALA A 617 5.75 31.29 0.84
C ALA A 617 6.50 31.53 -0.48
N LEU A 618 7.78 31.94 -0.43
CA LEU A 618 8.63 32.11 -1.62
C LEU A 618 8.85 30.80 -2.37
N PHE A 619 9.07 29.71 -1.64
CA PHE A 619 9.29 28.39 -2.21
C PHE A 619 8.06 27.90 -2.99
N GLY A 620 6.89 27.87 -2.34
CA GLY A 620 5.63 27.43 -2.97
C GLY A 620 5.24 28.31 -4.16
N THR A 621 5.23 29.63 -3.97
CA THR A 621 4.88 30.60 -5.02
C THR A 621 5.84 30.52 -6.21
N GLY A 622 7.13 30.27 -5.97
CA GLY A 622 8.13 30.13 -7.02
C GLY A 622 7.82 28.97 -7.97
N MET A 623 7.35 27.82 -7.47
CA MET A 623 6.99 26.67 -8.31
C MET A 623 5.79 26.97 -9.22
N VAL A 624 4.75 27.60 -8.65
CA VAL A 624 3.53 28.01 -9.37
C VAL A 624 3.85 29.04 -10.44
N LEU A 625 4.73 30.01 -10.12
CA LEU A 625 5.20 31.01 -11.07
C LEU A 625 6.01 30.37 -12.22
N ALA A 626 6.86 29.38 -11.95
CA ALA A 626 7.60 28.65 -12.98
C ALA A 626 6.67 28.02 -14.01
N ALA A 627 5.67 27.26 -13.54
CA ALA A 627 4.73 26.56 -14.39
C ALA A 627 3.85 27.54 -15.18
N SER A 628 3.38 28.61 -14.54
CA SER A 628 2.55 29.65 -15.16
C SER A 628 3.28 30.42 -16.26
N LEU A 629 4.52 30.83 -16.01
CA LEU A 629 5.33 31.53 -17.01
C LEU A 629 5.76 30.61 -18.16
N PHE A 630 6.00 29.32 -17.90
CA PHE A 630 6.26 28.34 -18.96
C PHE A 630 5.05 28.21 -19.89
N LEU A 631 3.83 28.10 -19.36
CA LEU A 631 2.61 28.10 -20.17
C LEU A 631 2.43 29.39 -20.95
N LEU A 632 2.72 30.56 -20.36
CA LEU A 632 2.66 31.84 -21.05
C LEU A 632 3.64 31.88 -22.23
N ARG A 633 4.88 31.42 -22.04
CA ARG A 633 5.91 31.39 -23.09
C ARG A 633 5.60 30.36 -24.17
N ALA A 634 5.09 29.18 -23.79
CA ALA A 634 4.68 28.15 -24.73
C ALA A 634 3.56 28.64 -25.67
N ASN A 635 2.64 29.47 -25.15
CA ASN A 635 1.55 30.05 -25.93
C ASN A 635 1.94 31.26 -26.78
N ALA A 636 3.09 31.91 -26.53
CA ALA A 636 3.55 33.10 -27.24
C ALA A 636 3.65 32.90 -28.77
N ARG A 637 3.65 34.01 -29.53
CA ARG A 637 3.93 33.99 -30.98
C ARG A 637 5.30 33.35 -31.22
N ASP A 638 5.38 32.44 -32.20
CA ASP A 638 6.57 31.62 -32.48
C ASP A 638 7.09 30.78 -31.30
N GLY A 639 6.25 30.59 -30.27
CA GLY A 639 6.51 29.70 -29.14
C GLY A 639 6.28 28.22 -29.50
N LEU A 640 6.54 27.35 -28.52
CA LEU A 640 6.40 25.90 -28.65
C LEU A 640 4.99 25.50 -29.13
N GLY A 641 3.97 26.18 -28.63
CA GLY A 641 2.55 25.98 -28.97
C GLY A 641 2.22 26.28 -30.43
N ASP A 642 2.96 27.17 -31.09
CA ASP A 642 2.65 27.63 -32.45
C ASP A 642 3.18 26.68 -33.53
N ARG A 643 4.50 26.48 -33.58
CA ARG A 643 5.13 25.73 -34.68
C ARG A 643 5.40 24.26 -34.37
N HIS A 644 5.68 23.94 -33.11
CA HIS A 644 5.97 22.56 -32.70
C HIS A 644 4.68 21.80 -32.34
N LEU A 645 3.82 22.35 -31.49
CA LEU A 645 2.57 21.71 -31.06
C LEU A 645 1.35 22.09 -31.93
N ARG A 646 1.46 23.11 -32.79
CA ARG A 646 0.40 23.53 -33.74
C ARG A 646 -0.96 23.78 -33.08
N TRP A 647 -0.97 24.30 -31.85
CA TRP A 647 -2.19 24.76 -31.19
C TRP A 647 -2.82 25.87 -32.03
N PRO A 648 -4.14 26.03 -32.09
CA PRO A 648 -4.74 27.05 -32.94
C PRO A 648 -4.40 28.46 -32.46
N ALA A 649 -4.03 29.33 -33.39
CA ALA A 649 -3.75 30.75 -33.16
C ALA A 649 -4.82 31.49 -32.30
N PRO A 650 -6.14 31.31 -32.52
CA PRO A 650 -7.12 32.01 -31.70
C PRO A 650 -7.14 31.54 -30.23
N ILE A 651 -6.89 30.25 -29.96
CA ILE A 651 -6.84 29.70 -28.59
C ILE A 651 -5.66 30.30 -27.80
N ARG A 652 -4.48 30.35 -28.42
CA ARG A 652 -3.28 30.86 -27.77
C ARG A 652 -3.38 32.36 -27.44
N GLY A 653 -3.98 33.14 -28.34
CA GLY A 653 -4.18 34.58 -28.13
C GLY A 653 -5.05 34.90 -26.91
N ILE A 654 -6.12 34.11 -26.70
CA ILE A 654 -6.97 34.21 -25.50
C ILE A 654 -6.18 33.82 -24.26
N LEU A 655 -5.47 32.69 -24.28
CA LEU A 655 -4.67 32.22 -23.15
C LEU A 655 -3.62 33.25 -22.72
N ILE A 656 -2.89 33.84 -23.67
CA ILE A 656 -1.94 34.93 -23.37
C ILE A 656 -2.65 36.11 -22.71
N ARG A 657 -3.79 36.55 -23.25
CA ARG A 657 -4.52 37.71 -22.72
C ARG A 657 -4.96 37.47 -21.27
N GLU A 658 -5.52 36.30 -20.99
CA GLU A 658 -5.99 35.98 -19.64
C GLU A 658 -4.82 35.74 -18.67
N PHE A 659 -3.75 35.05 -19.08
CA PHE A 659 -2.58 34.83 -18.21
C PHE A 659 -1.82 36.13 -17.89
N ARG A 660 -1.80 37.13 -18.78
CA ARG A 660 -1.05 38.39 -18.55
C ARG A 660 -1.58 39.20 -17.37
N TRP A 661 -2.88 39.15 -17.08
CA TRP A 661 -3.45 39.79 -15.89
C TRP A 661 -3.54 38.82 -14.72
N ALA A 662 -3.87 37.54 -14.98
CA ALA A 662 -4.09 36.56 -13.92
C ALA A 662 -2.82 36.18 -13.18
N ILE A 663 -1.68 35.99 -13.87
CA ILE A 663 -0.41 35.62 -13.23
C ILE A 663 0.02 36.65 -12.18
N PRO A 664 0.18 37.96 -12.49
CA PRO A 664 0.62 38.92 -11.47
C PRO A 664 -0.37 39.07 -10.31
N VAL A 665 -1.68 38.92 -10.55
CA VAL A 665 -2.71 39.07 -9.49
C VAL A 665 -2.79 37.81 -8.62
N ILE A 666 -2.99 36.63 -9.22
CA ILE A 666 -3.17 35.36 -8.51
C ILE A 666 -1.87 34.93 -7.80
N VAL A 667 -0.71 35.10 -8.42
CA VAL A 667 0.57 34.75 -7.78
C VAL A 667 0.88 35.67 -6.60
N SER A 668 0.61 36.97 -6.71
CA SER A 668 0.84 37.91 -5.60
C SER A 668 -0.13 37.68 -4.43
N LEU A 669 -1.41 37.45 -4.74
CA LEU A 669 -2.42 37.10 -3.73
C LEU A 669 -2.17 35.72 -3.14
N GLY A 670 -1.67 34.75 -3.92
CA GLY A 670 -1.27 33.42 -3.47
C GLY A 670 -0.08 33.47 -2.52
N PHE A 671 0.92 34.30 -2.82
CA PHE A 671 2.04 34.58 -1.92
C PHE A 671 1.56 35.15 -0.59
N LEU A 672 0.71 36.18 -0.62
CA LEU A 672 0.14 36.80 0.58
C LEU A 672 -0.74 35.80 1.37
N ALA A 673 -1.54 34.99 0.68
CA ALA A 673 -2.34 33.94 1.30
C ALA A 673 -1.44 32.90 1.99
N SER A 674 -0.34 32.48 1.36
CA SER A 674 0.64 31.55 1.94
C SER A 674 1.37 32.15 3.16
N VAL A 675 1.77 33.43 3.11
CA VAL A 675 2.37 34.13 4.27
C VAL A 675 1.42 34.18 5.46
N THR A 676 0.13 34.42 5.22
CA THR A 676 -0.90 34.46 6.28
C THR A 676 -1.46 33.08 6.65
N ALA A 677 -1.14 32.05 5.88
CA ALA A 677 -1.53 30.67 6.13
C ALA A 677 -0.64 29.99 7.17
N SER A 678 0.65 30.35 7.22
CA SER A 678 1.62 29.71 8.11
C SER A 678 1.22 29.80 9.58
N ASP A 679 1.34 28.69 10.29
CA ASP A 679 0.86 28.59 11.67
C ASP A 679 1.70 29.39 12.68
N ALA A 680 2.91 29.81 12.30
CA ALA A 680 3.75 30.68 13.09
C ALA A 680 3.30 32.16 13.03
N ALA A 681 2.32 32.50 12.19
CA ALA A 681 1.79 33.85 12.08
C ALA A 681 0.89 34.20 13.30
N PRO A 682 0.98 35.43 13.85
CA PRO A 682 0.08 35.90 14.90
C PRO A 682 -1.40 35.76 14.51
N LEU A 683 -2.27 35.54 15.50
CA LEU A 683 -3.72 35.38 15.28
C LEU A 683 -4.30 36.53 14.45
N ASP A 684 -3.90 37.77 14.73
CA ASP A 684 -4.32 38.98 13.99
C ASP A 684 -3.99 38.92 12.48
N VAL A 685 -2.86 38.31 12.12
CA VAL A 685 -2.42 38.14 10.72
C VAL A 685 -3.22 37.04 10.03
N ARG A 686 -3.59 35.98 10.76
CA ARG A 686 -4.43 34.89 10.25
C ARG A 686 -5.85 35.36 9.90
N PHE A 687 -6.38 36.35 10.64
CA PHE A 687 -7.64 37.01 10.32
C PHE A 687 -7.59 37.77 8.99
N LEU A 688 -6.57 38.61 8.80
CA LEU A 688 -6.33 39.30 7.54
C LEU A 688 -6.21 38.32 6.36
N GLY A 689 -5.58 37.17 6.62
CA GLY A 689 -5.45 36.07 5.66
C GLY A 689 -6.77 35.54 5.10
N ARG A 690 -7.86 35.57 5.87
CA ARG A 690 -9.20 35.16 5.38
C ARG A 690 -9.68 36.07 4.26
N GLY A 691 -9.54 37.40 4.45
CA GLY A 691 -9.92 38.39 3.44
C GLY A 691 -9.07 38.25 2.17
N ILE A 692 -7.75 38.10 2.32
CA ILE A 692 -6.82 37.88 1.21
C ILE A 692 -7.18 36.61 0.44
N PHE A 693 -7.49 35.51 1.14
CA PHE A 693 -7.88 34.25 0.52
C PHE A 693 -9.21 34.35 -0.24
N VAL A 694 -10.22 35.06 0.29
CA VAL A 694 -11.48 35.32 -0.43
C VAL A 694 -11.24 36.14 -1.70
N ILE A 695 -10.37 37.17 -1.64
CA ILE A 695 -10.00 37.97 -2.82
C ILE A 695 -9.26 37.11 -3.85
N LEU A 696 -8.36 36.23 -3.40
CA LEU A 696 -7.67 35.25 -4.25
C LEU A 696 -8.67 34.34 -4.96
N MET A 697 -9.62 33.75 -4.22
CA MET A 697 -10.66 32.88 -4.78
C MET A 697 -11.57 33.63 -5.76
N ALA A 698 -11.89 34.90 -5.49
CA ALA A 698 -12.63 35.74 -6.43
C ALA A 698 -11.83 36.00 -7.72
N ALA A 699 -10.52 36.25 -7.62
CA ALA A 699 -9.66 36.40 -8.80
C ALA A 699 -9.57 35.11 -9.62
N VAL A 700 -9.45 33.95 -8.96
CA VAL A 700 -9.49 32.63 -9.59
C VAL A 700 -10.85 32.38 -10.26
N LEU A 701 -11.96 32.71 -9.58
CA LEU A 701 -13.32 32.60 -10.14
C LEU A 701 -13.48 33.44 -11.41
N VAL A 702 -13.02 34.70 -11.41
CA VAL A 702 -13.06 35.58 -12.59
C VAL A 702 -12.20 35.01 -13.72
N PHE A 703 -11.01 34.50 -13.42
CA PHE A 703 -10.14 33.85 -14.39
C PHE A 703 -10.81 32.62 -15.03
N LEU A 704 -11.36 31.72 -14.21
CA LEU A 704 -12.06 30.52 -14.69
C LEU A 704 -13.31 30.86 -15.50
N TYR A 705 -14.11 31.83 -15.06
CA TYR A 705 -15.29 32.29 -15.79
C TYR A 705 -14.92 32.87 -17.16
N ARG A 706 -13.94 33.79 -17.21
CA ARG A 706 -13.48 34.39 -18.47
C ARG A 706 -12.90 33.36 -19.43
N LEU A 707 -12.19 32.37 -18.91
CA LEU A 707 -11.56 31.33 -19.70
C LEU A 707 -12.57 30.30 -20.25
N LEU A 708 -13.52 29.83 -19.42
CA LEU A 708 -14.27 28.60 -19.69
C LEU A 708 -15.77 28.78 -19.96
N HIS A 709 -16.36 29.98 -19.90
CA HIS A 709 -17.81 30.14 -20.10
C HIS A 709 -18.32 29.68 -21.48
N ALA A 710 -19.60 29.29 -21.56
CA ALA A 710 -20.22 28.65 -22.73
C ALA A 710 -20.19 29.48 -24.02
N ARG A 711 -20.32 30.81 -23.91
CA ARG A 711 -20.17 31.77 -25.04
C ARG A 711 -18.73 32.26 -25.22
N GLY A 712 -17.81 31.69 -24.46
CA GLY A 712 -16.42 32.08 -24.42
C GLY A 712 -15.65 31.63 -25.64
N PRO A 713 -14.52 32.29 -25.89
CA PRO A 713 -13.81 32.14 -27.14
C PRO A 713 -13.11 30.77 -27.26
N LEU A 714 -12.81 30.08 -26.15
CA LEU A 714 -12.34 28.67 -26.17
C LEU A 714 -13.44 27.68 -26.58
N MET A 715 -14.66 27.84 -26.04
CA MET A 715 -15.78 26.95 -26.35
C MET A 715 -16.39 27.21 -27.73
N ALA A 716 -16.29 28.45 -28.23
CA ALA A 716 -16.63 28.77 -29.61
C ALA A 716 -15.74 28.01 -30.61
N ILE A 717 -14.44 27.95 -30.36
CA ILE A 717 -13.48 27.24 -31.23
C ILE A 717 -13.64 25.72 -31.12
N ARG A 718 -13.92 25.18 -29.93
CA ARG A 718 -14.17 23.75 -29.76
C ARG A 718 -15.46 23.32 -30.46
N ARG A 719 -16.52 24.12 -30.37
CA ARG A 719 -17.77 23.90 -31.13
C ARG A 719 -17.56 23.95 -32.63
N ALA A 720 -16.78 24.91 -33.13
CA ALA A 720 -16.44 24.98 -34.55
C ALA A 720 -15.71 23.71 -35.05
N ARG A 721 -14.79 23.16 -34.23
CA ARG A 721 -14.06 21.93 -34.59
C ARG A 721 -14.88 20.65 -34.47
N VAL A 722 -15.87 20.62 -33.58
CA VAL A 722 -16.78 19.48 -33.40
C VAL A 722 -17.86 19.47 -34.48
N SER A 723 -18.30 20.65 -34.92
CA SER A 723 -19.19 20.84 -36.08
C SER A 723 -18.61 20.27 -37.39
N GLU A 724 -17.28 20.21 -37.52
CA GLU A 724 -16.60 19.66 -38.70
C GLU A 724 -16.42 18.13 -38.66
N ARG A 725 -16.58 17.49 -37.50
CA ARG A 725 -16.22 16.07 -37.29
C ARG A 725 -17.40 15.12 -37.10
N GLU A 726 -18.64 15.59 -37.10
CA GLU A 726 -19.86 14.78 -36.95
C GLU A 726 -19.87 13.84 -35.72
N GLU A 727 -18.99 14.08 -34.74
CA GLU A 727 -18.79 13.28 -33.53
C GLU A 727 -19.27 14.05 -32.30
N SER A 728 -20.06 13.41 -31.45
CA SER A 728 -20.53 14.02 -30.20
C SER A 728 -19.40 14.07 -29.16
N ASP A 729 -18.84 15.25 -28.90
CA ASP A 729 -17.85 15.45 -27.84
C ASP A 729 -18.54 15.56 -26.47
N PRO A 730 -18.36 14.58 -25.56
CA PRO A 730 -19.01 14.58 -24.24
C PRO A 730 -18.63 15.78 -23.37
N VAL A 731 -17.47 16.41 -23.63
CA VAL A 731 -17.04 17.61 -22.88
C VAL A 731 -17.95 18.81 -23.17
N LEU A 732 -18.51 18.90 -24.37
CA LEU A 732 -19.46 19.94 -24.74
C LEU A 732 -20.88 19.63 -24.26
N GLN A 733 -21.29 18.36 -24.27
CA GLN A 733 -22.61 17.93 -23.77
C GLN A 733 -22.76 18.20 -22.27
N PHE A 734 -21.76 17.80 -21.47
CA PHE A 734 -21.79 18.00 -20.03
C PHE A 734 -21.20 19.34 -19.59
N HIS A 735 -20.98 20.28 -20.52
CA HIS A 735 -20.39 21.59 -20.23
C HIS A 735 -21.08 22.30 -19.07
N PHE A 736 -22.41 22.33 -19.07
CA PHE A 736 -23.18 22.96 -18.01
C PHE A 736 -22.86 22.37 -16.62
N LEU A 737 -22.71 21.05 -16.51
CA LEU A 737 -22.46 20.38 -15.23
C LEU A 737 -21.05 20.64 -14.72
N TRP A 738 -20.02 20.34 -15.52
CA TRP A 738 -18.64 20.48 -15.04
C TRP A 738 -18.21 21.94 -14.90
N PHE A 739 -18.72 22.86 -15.73
CA PHE A 739 -18.43 24.29 -15.62
C PHE A 739 -19.03 24.88 -14.34
N SER A 740 -20.29 24.54 -14.04
CA SER A 740 -20.94 24.97 -12.80
C SER A 740 -20.20 24.44 -11.58
N LEU A 741 -19.80 23.17 -11.60
CA LEU A 741 -19.01 22.56 -10.52
C LEU A 741 -17.66 23.28 -10.33
N LEU A 742 -16.96 23.60 -11.42
CA LEU A 742 -15.65 24.24 -11.39
C LEU A 742 -15.70 25.70 -10.92
N LEU A 743 -16.83 26.40 -11.11
CA LEU A 743 -17.10 27.71 -10.52
C LEU A 743 -17.55 27.64 -9.05
N LEU A 744 -18.30 26.60 -8.69
CA LEU A 744 -18.77 26.39 -7.31
C LEU A 744 -17.60 26.08 -6.37
N LEU A 745 -16.51 25.48 -6.84
CA LEU A 745 -15.32 25.16 -6.03
C LEU A 745 -14.69 26.40 -5.36
N PRO A 746 -14.18 27.42 -6.08
CA PRO A 746 -13.59 28.61 -5.44
C PRO A 746 -14.62 29.41 -4.62
N PHE A 747 -15.89 29.39 -5.02
CA PHE A 747 -16.96 30.01 -4.25
C PHE A 747 -17.20 29.27 -2.91
N GLY A 748 -17.25 27.94 -2.95
CA GLY A 748 -17.37 27.08 -1.76
C GLY A 748 -16.19 27.23 -0.81
N LEU A 749 -14.95 27.30 -1.33
CA LEU A 749 -13.76 27.60 -0.54
C LEU A 749 -13.83 28.97 0.15
N SER A 750 -14.36 29.98 -0.56
CA SER A 750 -14.57 31.32 0.00
C SER A 750 -15.57 31.29 1.15
N ILE A 751 -16.71 30.60 0.97
CA ILE A 751 -17.72 30.41 2.02
C ILE A 751 -17.10 29.67 3.21
N LEU A 752 -16.42 28.56 2.97
CA LEU A 752 -15.81 27.73 4.01
C LEU A 752 -14.82 28.55 4.87
N SER A 753 -13.99 29.37 4.22
CA SER A 753 -13.09 30.31 4.89
C SER A 753 -13.83 31.38 5.71
N LEU A 754 -14.97 31.89 5.23
CA LEU A 754 -15.79 32.88 5.95
C LEU A 754 -16.50 32.28 7.18
N PHE A 755 -16.91 31.01 7.12
CA PHE A 755 -17.53 30.28 8.23
C PHE A 755 -16.53 29.79 9.29
N GLY A 756 -15.25 30.16 9.19
CA GLY A 756 -14.21 29.81 10.14
C GLY A 756 -13.43 28.55 9.79
N TYR A 757 -13.79 27.80 8.76
CA TYR A 757 -13.05 26.61 8.29
C TYR A 757 -11.92 26.99 7.31
N ARG A 758 -11.14 28.01 7.66
CA ARG A 758 -10.06 28.53 6.81
C ARG A 758 -8.96 27.49 6.59
N THR A 759 -8.57 26.76 7.63
CA THR A 759 -7.53 25.71 7.56
C THR A 759 -7.92 24.62 6.56
N MET A 760 -9.17 24.16 6.60
CA MET A 760 -9.73 23.24 5.59
C MET A 760 -9.71 23.85 4.20
N ALA A 761 -10.14 25.10 4.05
CA ALA A 761 -10.17 25.78 2.75
C ALA A 761 -8.77 25.91 2.13
N LEU A 762 -7.73 26.18 2.92
CA LEU A 762 -6.34 26.26 2.48
C LEU A 762 -5.79 24.89 2.08
N HIS A 763 -6.06 23.84 2.87
CA HIS A 763 -5.70 22.46 2.52
C HIS A 763 -6.36 22.05 1.20
N LEU A 764 -7.68 22.20 1.10
CA LEU A 764 -8.44 21.85 -0.09
C LEU A 764 -7.98 22.64 -1.32
N ASN A 765 -7.65 23.92 -1.15
CA ASN A 765 -7.04 24.74 -2.22
C ASN A 765 -5.70 24.17 -2.69
N THR A 766 -4.84 23.72 -1.77
CA THR A 766 -3.53 23.13 -2.11
C THR A 766 -3.70 21.84 -2.90
N HIS A 767 -4.63 20.95 -2.51
CA HIS A 767 -4.94 19.73 -3.29
C HIS A 767 -5.55 20.04 -4.66
N LEU A 768 -6.42 21.04 -4.76
CA LEU A 768 -6.97 21.51 -6.04
C LEU A 768 -5.87 22.09 -6.93
N GLU A 769 -4.95 22.87 -6.39
CA GLU A 769 -3.81 23.42 -7.09
C GLU A 769 -2.89 22.31 -7.62
N MET A 770 -2.53 21.34 -6.78
CA MET A 770 -1.76 20.15 -7.19
C MET A 770 -2.48 19.39 -8.32
N SER A 771 -3.80 19.22 -8.21
CA SER A 771 -4.61 18.56 -9.23
C SER A 771 -4.60 19.32 -10.57
N VAL A 772 -4.73 20.65 -10.54
CA VAL A 772 -4.68 21.49 -11.75
C VAL A 772 -3.31 21.37 -12.42
N TRP A 773 -2.22 21.51 -11.67
CA TRP A 773 -0.87 21.41 -12.23
C TRP A 773 -0.53 20.01 -12.72
N PHE A 774 -1.02 18.98 -12.03
CA PHE A 774 -0.88 17.60 -12.47
C PHE A 774 -1.61 17.33 -13.78
N LEU A 775 -2.86 17.79 -13.92
CA LEU A 775 -3.62 17.69 -15.17
C LEU A 775 -2.98 18.47 -16.32
N VAL A 776 -2.42 19.66 -16.04
CA VAL A 776 -1.63 20.42 -17.01
C VAL A 776 -0.39 19.62 -17.45
N GLY A 777 0.31 18.99 -16.51
CA GLY A 777 1.44 18.10 -16.78
C GLY A 777 1.05 16.94 -17.70
N LEU A 778 -0.03 16.22 -17.39
CA LEU A 778 -0.55 15.14 -18.23
C LEU A 778 -0.96 15.64 -19.62
N PHE A 779 -1.56 16.83 -19.72
CA PHE A 779 -1.88 17.45 -21.00
C PHE A 779 -0.62 17.73 -21.82
N LEU A 780 0.45 18.26 -21.22
CA LEU A 780 1.72 18.50 -21.91
C LEU A 780 2.37 17.19 -22.37
N VAL A 781 2.40 16.17 -21.51
CA VAL A 781 2.88 14.82 -21.88
C VAL A 781 2.09 14.26 -23.06
N ARG A 782 0.75 14.39 -23.04
CA ARG A 782 -0.11 13.96 -24.15
C ARG A 782 0.27 14.63 -25.47
N GLU A 783 0.46 15.93 -25.46
CA GLU A 783 0.83 16.70 -26.66
C GLU A 783 2.24 16.35 -27.14
N PHE A 784 3.18 16.07 -26.23
CA PHE A 784 4.53 15.63 -26.57
C PHE A 784 4.54 14.25 -27.21
N VAL A 785 3.82 13.29 -26.63
CA VAL A 785 3.72 11.93 -27.18
C VAL A 785 2.99 11.96 -28.51
N ARG A 786 1.93 12.77 -28.65
CA ARG A 786 1.25 12.96 -29.95
C ARG A 786 2.22 13.48 -31.01
N ARG A 787 3.03 14.50 -30.70
CA ARG A 787 4.03 15.01 -31.64
C ARG A 787 5.09 13.97 -31.98
N TYR A 788 5.51 13.14 -31.02
CA TYR A 788 6.42 12.03 -31.26
C TYR A 788 5.83 11.02 -32.25
N LEU A 789 4.57 10.60 -32.03
CA LEU A 789 3.86 9.68 -32.93
C LEU A 789 3.69 10.27 -34.34
N ASP A 790 3.31 11.54 -34.46
CA ASP A 790 3.18 12.22 -35.76
C ASP A 790 4.51 12.25 -36.54
N ILE A 791 5.64 12.46 -35.84
CA ILE A 791 6.98 12.43 -36.45
C ILE A 791 7.35 10.99 -36.83
N ALA A 792 7.09 10.01 -35.97
CA ALA A 792 7.38 8.60 -36.21
C ALA A 792 6.61 8.06 -37.42
N GLU A 793 5.34 8.40 -37.55
CA GLU A 793 4.51 8.01 -38.69
C GLU A 793 5.05 8.60 -40.00
N ARG A 794 5.41 9.89 -40.01
CA ARG A 794 6.01 10.53 -41.20
C ARG A 794 7.34 9.90 -41.59
N ARG A 795 8.14 9.47 -40.61
CA ARG A 795 9.42 8.78 -40.85
C ARG A 795 9.20 7.41 -41.47
N LEU A 796 8.25 6.63 -40.95
CA LEU A 796 7.89 5.32 -41.50
C LEU A 796 7.38 5.44 -42.95
N ARG A 797 6.48 6.40 -43.22
CA ARG A 797 6.01 6.68 -44.60
C ARG A 797 7.16 7.00 -45.55
N TYR A 798 8.15 7.76 -45.08
CA TYR A 798 9.34 8.08 -45.88
C TYR A 798 10.21 6.85 -46.15
N GLN A 799 10.49 6.04 -45.12
CA GLN A 799 11.31 4.83 -45.25
C GLN A 799 10.68 3.79 -46.19
N GLU A 800 9.36 3.59 -46.09
CA GLU A 800 8.66 2.67 -46.99
C GLU A 800 8.60 3.19 -48.43
N ALA A 801 8.42 4.50 -48.62
CA ALA A 801 8.47 5.11 -49.96
C ALA A 801 9.86 4.98 -50.59
N VAL A 802 10.94 5.08 -49.81
CA VAL A 802 12.31 4.84 -50.26
C VAL A 802 12.53 3.36 -50.58
N LYS A 803 12.12 2.45 -49.70
CA LYS A 803 12.28 1.00 -49.91
C LYS A 803 11.53 0.51 -51.16
N LYS A 804 10.32 1.00 -51.42
CA LYS A 804 9.60 0.72 -52.66
C LYS A 804 10.30 1.28 -53.91
N ARG A 805 10.97 2.42 -53.81
CA ARG A 805 11.79 2.96 -54.92
C ARG A 805 13.00 2.08 -55.19
N GLU A 806 13.66 1.59 -54.14
CA GLU A 806 14.80 0.67 -54.24
C GLU A 806 14.37 -0.69 -54.80
N GLU A 807 13.24 -1.25 -54.35
CA GLU A 807 12.68 -2.50 -54.88
C GLU A 807 12.28 -2.36 -56.36
N MET A 808 11.67 -1.24 -56.76
CA MET A 808 11.39 -0.96 -58.18
C MET A 808 12.66 -0.76 -59.01
N GLN A 809 13.69 -0.09 -58.46
CA GLN A 809 14.97 0.09 -59.15
C GLN A 809 15.73 -1.24 -59.27
N ALA A 810 15.67 -2.10 -58.24
CA ALA A 810 16.23 -3.44 -58.27
C ALA A 810 15.47 -4.37 -59.24
N GLN A 811 14.14 -4.26 -59.30
CA GLN A 811 13.32 -4.97 -60.30
C GLN A 811 13.65 -4.49 -61.72
N ARG A 812 13.78 -3.17 -61.94
CA ARG A 812 14.22 -2.60 -63.23
C ARG A 812 15.67 -2.94 -63.60
N ALA A 813 16.52 -3.23 -62.61
CA ALA A 813 17.90 -3.67 -62.85
C ALA A 813 17.98 -5.17 -63.18
N CYS A 814 17.06 -5.98 -62.64
CA CYS A 814 16.92 -7.40 -62.98
C CYS A 814 16.21 -7.63 -64.32
N GLU A 815 15.23 -6.78 -64.66
CA GLU A 815 14.56 -6.77 -65.97
C GLU A 815 15.32 -5.84 -66.94
N GLY A 816 16.37 -6.36 -67.57
CA GLY A 816 17.14 -5.58 -68.55
C GLY A 816 16.27 -5.09 -69.72
N GLY A 817 16.04 -3.78 -69.82
CA GLY A 817 15.29 -3.17 -70.93
C GLY A 817 15.41 -1.65 -70.98
N GLU A 818 15.63 -1.13 -72.19
CA GLU A 818 15.86 0.27 -72.54
C GLU A 818 14.71 1.23 -72.15
N SER A 819 15.08 2.51 -72.09
CA SER A 819 14.28 3.68 -71.77
C SER A 819 12.96 3.75 -72.53
N ASP A 820 11.85 3.82 -71.79
CA ASP A 820 10.63 4.47 -72.31
C ASP A 820 10.05 5.47 -71.30
N GLN A 821 9.75 6.66 -71.82
CA GLN A 821 9.31 7.85 -71.10
C GLN A 821 7.78 7.83 -71.02
N SER A 822 7.20 7.13 -70.06
CA SER A 822 5.89 7.49 -69.49
C SER A 822 5.61 6.66 -68.24
N ALA A 823 5.80 7.26 -67.07
CA ALA A 823 5.26 6.69 -65.84
C ALA A 823 3.75 7.00 -65.79
N PRO A 824 2.86 6.01 -65.62
CA PRO A 824 1.51 6.30 -65.16
C PRO A 824 1.58 6.93 -63.77
N PRO A 825 0.65 7.82 -63.38
CA PRO A 825 0.62 8.35 -62.03
C PRO A 825 0.41 7.19 -61.06
N MET A 826 1.30 7.06 -60.07
CA MET A 826 1.11 6.14 -58.95
C MET A 826 -0.21 6.45 -58.24
N GLU A 827 -1.22 5.62 -58.43
CA GLU A 827 -2.20 5.39 -57.37
C GLU A 827 -1.48 4.59 -56.28
N ILE A 828 -1.05 5.32 -55.25
CA ILE A 828 -0.61 4.71 -54.00
C ILE A 828 -1.83 3.94 -53.49
N ALA A 829 -1.79 2.61 -53.48
CA ALA A 829 -2.67 1.84 -52.62
C ALA A 829 -2.42 2.35 -51.20
N GLU A 830 -3.33 3.19 -50.70
CA GLU A 830 -3.35 3.67 -49.33
C GLU A 830 -3.41 2.44 -48.44
N ILE A 831 -2.25 1.94 -48.01
CA ILE A 831 -2.19 1.16 -46.79
C ILE A 831 -2.65 2.14 -45.73
N ASP A 832 -3.73 1.78 -45.04
CA ASP A 832 -4.50 2.66 -44.16
C ASP A 832 -3.71 3.02 -42.88
N PHE A 833 -2.60 3.77 -43.02
CA PHE A 833 -1.75 4.22 -41.91
C PHE A 833 -2.51 5.13 -40.93
N HIS A 834 -3.64 5.69 -41.37
CA HIS A 834 -4.60 6.38 -40.53
C HIS A 834 -5.12 5.46 -39.40
N GLU A 835 -5.23 4.15 -39.64
CA GLU A 835 -5.57 3.19 -38.59
C GLU A 835 -4.45 2.98 -37.56
N LEU A 836 -3.18 2.97 -37.98
CA LEU A 836 -2.02 2.76 -37.10
C LEU A 836 -1.78 3.95 -36.15
N GLY A 837 -1.89 5.18 -36.66
CA GLY A 837 -1.81 6.40 -35.85
C GLY A 837 -2.97 6.49 -34.85
N GLY A 838 -4.20 6.17 -35.29
CA GLY A 838 -5.39 6.14 -34.45
C GLY A 838 -5.35 5.09 -33.35
N LYS A 839 -4.71 3.93 -33.59
CA LYS A 839 -4.48 2.88 -32.58
C LYS A 839 -3.43 3.33 -31.56
N ALA A 840 -2.26 3.83 -31.98
CA ALA A 840 -1.23 4.31 -31.06
C ALA A 840 -1.72 5.46 -30.14
N GLN A 841 -2.52 6.38 -30.68
CA GLN A 841 -3.09 7.48 -29.90
C GLN A 841 -4.08 7.01 -28.82
N ARG A 842 -4.85 5.93 -29.09
CA ARG A 842 -5.75 5.31 -28.09
C ARG A 842 -4.97 4.72 -26.91
N LEU A 843 -3.83 4.06 -27.15
CA LEU A 843 -2.98 3.51 -26.10
C LEU A 843 -2.39 4.61 -25.20
N VAL A 844 -1.91 5.69 -25.81
CA VAL A 844 -1.40 6.86 -25.07
C VAL A 844 -2.49 7.49 -24.21
N HIS A 845 -3.70 7.61 -24.75
CA HIS A 845 -4.84 8.11 -23.98
C HIS A 845 -5.17 7.20 -22.79
N GLY A 846 -5.23 5.87 -22.99
CA GLY A 846 -5.46 4.90 -21.91
C GLY A 846 -4.39 4.97 -20.82
N GLY A 847 -3.11 5.03 -21.19
CA GLY A 847 -2.00 5.18 -20.24
C GLY A 847 -2.04 6.50 -19.46
N LEU A 848 -2.41 7.61 -20.11
CA LEU A 848 -2.58 8.89 -19.44
C LEU A 848 -3.78 8.92 -18.50
N VAL A 849 -4.89 8.28 -18.85
CA VAL A 849 -6.05 8.12 -17.95
C VAL A 849 -5.66 7.31 -16.73
N PHE A 850 -4.89 6.24 -16.91
CA PHE A 850 -4.36 5.45 -15.79
C PHE A 850 -3.46 6.29 -14.88
N CYS A 851 -2.53 7.08 -15.46
CA CYS A 851 -1.72 8.03 -14.70
C CYS A 851 -2.60 9.09 -14.00
N ALA A 852 -3.68 9.55 -14.64
CA ALA A 852 -4.61 10.50 -14.05
C ALA A 852 -5.31 9.94 -12.81
N ILE A 853 -5.75 8.68 -12.86
CA ILE A 853 -6.40 7.99 -11.73
C ILE A 853 -5.40 7.80 -10.58
N ILE A 854 -4.19 7.30 -10.87
CA ILE A 854 -3.15 7.13 -9.84
C ILE A 854 -2.77 8.47 -9.22
N GLY A 855 -2.54 9.49 -10.03
CA GLY A 855 -2.17 10.81 -9.50
C GLY A 855 -3.30 11.46 -8.72
N ALA A 856 -4.56 11.30 -9.15
CA ALA A 856 -5.70 11.73 -8.34
C ALA A 856 -5.75 11.01 -6.99
N TRP A 857 -5.50 9.70 -6.96
CA TRP A 857 -5.41 8.95 -5.70
C TRP A 857 -4.26 9.45 -4.81
N LEU A 858 -3.06 9.64 -5.35
CA LEU A 858 -1.90 10.14 -4.61
C LEU A 858 -2.09 11.57 -4.07
N ILE A 859 -2.84 12.42 -4.79
CA ILE A 859 -3.08 13.80 -4.37
C ILE A 859 -4.17 13.87 -3.30
N TRP A 860 -5.16 12.97 -3.33
CA TRP A 860 -6.37 13.05 -2.48
C TRP A 860 -6.46 11.98 -1.39
N SER A 861 -5.53 11.02 -1.33
CA SER A 861 -5.52 9.93 -0.35
C SER A 861 -5.60 10.42 1.09
N ASP A 862 -4.87 11.47 1.41
CA ASP A 862 -4.73 11.99 2.77
C ASP A 862 -6.06 12.58 3.26
N LEU A 863 -6.82 13.20 2.34
CA LEU A 863 -8.16 13.72 2.63
C LEU A 863 -9.20 12.58 2.80
N LEU A 864 -9.04 11.46 2.09
CA LEU A 864 -9.94 10.31 2.22
C LEU A 864 -9.83 9.63 3.58
N VAL A 865 -8.64 9.57 4.17
CA VAL A 865 -8.44 9.09 5.55
C VAL A 865 -9.07 10.06 6.55
N ALA A 866 -8.91 11.37 6.33
CA ALA A 866 -9.52 12.41 7.15
C ALA A 866 -11.06 12.41 7.12
N LEU A 867 -11.68 11.85 6.06
CA LEU A 867 -13.13 11.67 5.92
C LEU A 867 -13.69 10.47 6.72
N GLY A 868 -12.90 9.84 7.61
CA GLY A 868 -13.32 8.70 8.44
C GLY A 868 -14.57 8.96 9.30
N PHE A 869 -14.94 10.21 9.60
CA PHE A 869 -16.21 10.50 10.26
C PHE A 869 -17.45 10.09 9.41
N LEU A 870 -17.31 10.05 8.08
CA LEU A 870 -18.37 9.57 7.17
C LEU A 870 -18.49 8.04 7.16
N THR A 871 -17.43 7.32 7.57
CA THR A 871 -17.50 5.87 7.77
C THR A 871 -18.18 5.49 9.07
N ASP A 872 -18.27 6.40 10.06
CA ASP A 872 -19.01 6.17 11.30
C ASP A 872 -20.50 6.53 11.18
N ALA A 873 -20.88 7.32 10.17
CA ALA A 873 -22.26 7.71 9.90
C ALA A 873 -23.04 6.59 9.18
N ASN A 874 -23.70 5.73 9.98
CA ASN A 874 -24.59 4.68 9.47
C ASN A 874 -25.84 5.30 8.80
N LEU A 875 -26.04 5.05 7.50
CA LEU A 875 -27.33 5.29 6.84
C LEU A 875 -28.21 4.06 7.06
N SER A 876 -29.12 4.11 8.03
CA SER A 876 -30.16 3.11 8.20
C SER A 876 -31.18 3.22 7.07
N LEU A 877 -30.92 2.55 5.94
CA LEU A 877 -31.79 2.57 4.75
C LEU A 877 -32.90 1.51 4.76
N TYR A 878 -33.05 0.69 5.82
CA TYR A 878 -34.16 -0.26 5.94
C TYR A 878 -34.71 -0.35 7.37
N PRO A 879 -36.04 -0.18 7.58
CA PRO A 879 -36.73 -0.64 8.76
C PRO A 879 -37.11 -2.11 8.55
N GLY A 880 -36.17 -3.03 8.77
CA GLY A 880 -36.40 -4.48 8.55
C GLY A 880 -35.29 -5.34 9.14
N ASP A 881 -35.68 -6.24 10.03
CA ASP A 881 -34.86 -6.95 11.03
C ASP A 881 -34.09 -8.17 10.48
N THR A 882 -33.59 -8.13 9.24
CA THR A 882 -32.82 -9.24 8.64
C THR A 882 -31.40 -8.85 8.31
N VAL A 883 -30.48 -9.17 9.23
CA VAL A 883 -29.07 -9.54 9.04
C VAL A 883 -28.40 -8.98 7.77
N ALA A 884 -28.02 -7.71 7.85
CA ALA A 884 -26.73 -7.25 7.34
C ALA A 884 -25.96 -6.71 8.55
N GLU A 885 -25.01 -7.49 9.09
CA GLU A 885 -24.19 -7.13 10.26
C GLU A 885 -23.28 -5.90 10.01
N LYS A 886 -23.29 -5.34 8.80
CA LYS A 886 -22.66 -4.06 8.45
C LYS A 886 -23.73 -3.11 7.93
N GLY A 887 -24.00 -2.04 8.68
CA GLY A 887 -24.80 -0.93 8.18
C GLY A 887 -24.11 -0.27 6.97
N ILE A 888 -24.89 0.12 5.97
CA ILE A 888 -24.36 0.87 4.82
C ILE A 888 -24.10 2.29 5.30
N THR A 889 -22.83 2.69 5.35
CA THR A 889 -22.43 4.04 5.78
C THR A 889 -22.43 4.99 4.58
N LEU A 890 -22.47 6.31 4.84
CA LEU A 890 -22.32 7.30 3.77
C LEU A 890 -20.96 7.16 3.05
N GLY A 891 -19.94 6.74 3.81
CA GLY A 891 -18.64 6.33 3.28
C GLY A 891 -18.73 5.17 2.28
N ASN A 892 -19.50 4.12 2.57
CA ASN A 892 -19.67 2.98 1.67
C ASN A 892 -20.33 3.41 0.35
N VAL A 893 -21.38 4.24 0.40
CA VAL A 893 -22.07 4.73 -0.81
C VAL A 893 -21.11 5.53 -1.71
N THR A 894 -20.31 6.42 -1.10
CA THR A 894 -19.34 7.24 -1.82
C THR A 894 -18.24 6.38 -2.44
N THR A 895 -17.74 5.40 -1.69
CA THR A 895 -16.70 4.47 -2.15
C THR A 895 -17.21 3.60 -3.30
N VAL A 896 -18.46 3.10 -3.22
CA VAL A 896 -19.11 2.36 -4.31
C VAL A 896 -19.23 3.20 -5.56
N LEU A 897 -19.63 4.48 -5.45
CA LEU A 897 -19.71 5.38 -6.60
C LEU A 897 -18.34 5.59 -7.26
N ILE A 898 -17.30 5.81 -6.47
CA ILE A 898 -15.92 5.96 -6.96
C ILE A 898 -15.47 4.66 -7.65
N LEU A 899 -15.66 3.52 -7.00
CA LEU A 899 -15.27 2.21 -7.53
C LEU A 899 -16.03 1.88 -8.83
N LEU A 900 -17.31 2.25 -8.92
CA LEU A 900 -18.10 2.11 -10.14
C LEU A 900 -17.50 2.93 -11.28
N VAL A 901 -17.17 4.21 -11.03
CA VAL A 901 -16.54 5.09 -12.02
C VAL A 901 -15.20 4.51 -12.47
N ILE A 902 -14.36 4.04 -11.55
CA ILE A 902 -13.08 3.40 -11.85
C ILE A 902 -13.29 2.13 -12.68
N THR A 903 -14.24 1.28 -12.31
CA THR A 903 -14.55 0.03 -13.02
C THR A 903 -15.00 0.31 -14.45
N VAL A 904 -15.87 1.29 -14.66
CA VAL A 904 -16.34 1.70 -16.00
C VAL A 904 -15.18 2.26 -16.83
N LEU A 905 -14.34 3.12 -16.24
CA LEU A 905 -13.14 3.65 -16.90
C LEU A 905 -12.15 2.53 -17.27
N ALA A 906 -11.94 1.57 -16.37
CA ALA A 906 -11.05 0.43 -16.58
C ALA A 906 -11.59 -0.48 -17.68
N ALA A 907 -12.87 -0.87 -17.61
CA ALA A 907 -13.51 -1.75 -18.60
C ALA A 907 -13.54 -1.13 -20.00
N ARG A 908 -13.63 0.20 -20.11
CA ARG A 908 -13.62 0.91 -21.40
C ARG A 908 -12.21 1.07 -21.97
N ASN A 909 -11.19 1.28 -21.14
CA ASN A 909 -9.86 1.68 -21.61
C ASN A 909 -8.82 0.55 -21.61
N ILE A 910 -8.83 -0.35 -20.61
CA ILE A 910 -7.80 -1.40 -20.45
C ILE A 910 -7.81 -2.42 -21.61
N PRO A 911 -8.96 -2.93 -22.09
CA PRO A 911 -8.97 -3.90 -23.20
C PRO A 911 -8.29 -3.36 -24.47
N GLY A 912 -8.52 -2.08 -24.80
CA GLY A 912 -7.89 -1.43 -25.95
C GLY A 912 -6.38 -1.24 -25.77
N VAL A 913 -5.93 -0.97 -24.55
CA VAL A 913 -4.48 -0.91 -24.24
C VAL A 913 -3.85 -2.29 -24.36
N LEU A 914 -4.49 -3.34 -23.82
CA LEU A 914 -4.02 -4.72 -23.87
C LEU A 914 -3.88 -5.20 -25.32
N GLU A 915 -4.86 -4.89 -26.17
CA GLU A 915 -4.85 -5.26 -27.58
C GLU A 915 -3.59 -4.75 -28.28
N ILE A 916 -3.26 -3.48 -28.08
CA ILE A 916 -2.20 -2.78 -28.79
C ILE A 916 -0.83 -3.04 -28.15
N ALA A 917 -0.76 -3.09 -26.82
CA ALA A 917 0.49 -3.28 -26.09
C ALA A 917 1.04 -4.71 -26.22
N LEU A 918 0.14 -5.71 -26.13
CA LEU A 918 0.52 -7.11 -26.01
C LEU A 918 -0.08 -7.99 -27.13
N LEU A 919 -1.40 -7.95 -27.34
CA LEU A 919 -2.06 -8.93 -28.23
C LEU A 919 -1.68 -8.77 -29.71
N GLN A 920 -1.32 -7.57 -30.16
CA GLN A 920 -0.80 -7.32 -31.51
C GLN A 920 0.61 -7.89 -31.72
N ARG A 921 1.42 -7.99 -30.66
CA ARG A 921 2.77 -8.57 -30.72
C ARG A 921 2.74 -10.10 -30.67
N LEU A 922 1.62 -10.68 -30.28
CA LEU A 922 1.41 -12.12 -30.26
C LEU A 922 0.86 -12.59 -31.63
N PRO A 923 1.25 -13.80 -32.10
CA PRO A 923 0.75 -14.40 -33.34
C PRO A 923 -0.68 -14.94 -33.18
N LEU A 924 -1.60 -14.09 -32.72
CA LEU A 924 -3.02 -14.39 -32.54
C LEU A 924 -3.81 -14.01 -33.79
N SER A 925 -4.82 -14.81 -34.14
CA SER A 925 -5.80 -14.47 -35.18
C SER A 925 -6.65 -13.27 -34.77
N ILE A 926 -7.28 -12.61 -35.75
CA ILE A 926 -8.15 -11.43 -35.51
C ILE A 926 -9.27 -11.79 -34.52
N GLY A 927 -9.92 -12.93 -34.70
CA GLY A 927 -10.94 -13.43 -33.77
C GLY A 927 -10.40 -13.75 -32.37
N GLY A 928 -9.16 -14.25 -32.26
CA GLY A 928 -8.51 -14.50 -30.97
C GLY A 928 -8.24 -13.21 -30.20
N ARG A 929 -7.76 -12.16 -30.87
CA ARG A 929 -7.54 -10.84 -30.27
C ARG A 929 -8.85 -10.26 -29.73
N TYR A 930 -9.90 -10.27 -30.56
CA TYR A 930 -11.22 -9.81 -30.14
C TYR A 930 -11.71 -10.58 -28.91
N ALA A 931 -11.66 -11.92 -28.93
CA ALA A 931 -12.06 -12.74 -27.79
C ALA A 931 -11.31 -12.39 -26.50
N PHE A 932 -9.98 -12.22 -26.55
CA PHE A 932 -9.19 -11.83 -25.37
C PHE A 932 -9.58 -10.44 -24.84
N THR A 933 -9.81 -9.46 -25.72
CA THR A 933 -10.24 -8.12 -25.29
C THR A 933 -11.61 -8.16 -24.61
N THR A 934 -12.58 -8.87 -25.18
CA THR A 934 -13.92 -9.04 -24.61
C THR A 934 -13.87 -9.78 -23.27
N LEU A 935 -13.08 -10.86 -23.17
CA LEU A 935 -12.94 -11.62 -21.93
C LEU A 935 -12.30 -10.79 -20.81
N THR A 936 -11.31 -9.97 -21.16
CA THR A 936 -10.69 -9.01 -20.22
C THR A 936 -11.70 -7.99 -19.73
N GLN A 937 -12.54 -7.46 -20.62
CA GLN A 937 -13.62 -6.54 -20.25
C GLN A 937 -14.60 -7.18 -19.27
N TYR A 938 -15.05 -8.42 -19.53
CA TYR A 938 -15.92 -9.16 -18.61
C TYR A 938 -15.23 -9.44 -17.27
N GLY A 939 -13.94 -9.76 -17.27
CA GLY A 939 -13.15 -9.93 -16.05
C GLY A 939 -13.09 -8.65 -15.20
N ILE A 940 -12.86 -7.49 -15.82
CA ILE A 940 -12.83 -6.20 -15.12
C ILE A 940 -14.19 -5.86 -14.53
N VAL A 941 -15.27 -6.02 -15.31
CA VAL A 941 -16.64 -5.75 -14.84
C VAL A 941 -17.02 -6.70 -13.71
N GLY A 942 -16.70 -7.99 -13.85
CA GLY A 942 -16.94 -9.00 -12.82
C GLY A 942 -16.19 -8.71 -11.52
N ALA A 943 -14.89 -8.40 -11.60
CA ALA A 943 -14.09 -8.04 -10.44
C ALA A 943 -14.59 -6.75 -9.76
N GLY A 944 -14.97 -5.74 -10.54
CA GLY A 944 -15.55 -4.51 -10.02
C GLY A 944 -16.88 -4.74 -9.30
N LEU A 945 -17.76 -5.60 -9.84
CA LEU A 945 -19.02 -5.98 -9.19
C LEU A 945 -18.77 -6.71 -7.87
N VAL A 946 -17.84 -7.67 -7.83
CA VAL A 946 -17.48 -8.38 -6.60
C VAL A 946 -16.96 -7.42 -5.53
N ALA A 947 -16.06 -6.50 -5.90
CA ALA A 947 -15.54 -5.50 -4.98
C ALA A 947 -16.62 -4.51 -4.49
N ILE A 948 -17.56 -4.12 -5.34
CA ILE A 948 -18.72 -3.31 -4.94
C ILE A 948 -19.60 -4.06 -3.94
N PHE A 949 -19.90 -5.33 -4.21
CA PHE A 949 -20.74 -6.16 -3.34
C PHE A 949 -20.11 -6.39 -1.96
N ASP A 950 -18.79 -6.55 -1.90
CA ASP A 950 -18.04 -6.64 -0.63
C ASP A 950 -18.22 -5.36 0.22
N ILE A 951 -18.08 -4.17 -0.40
CA ILE A 951 -18.25 -2.87 0.30
C ILE A 951 -19.70 -2.66 0.77
N VAL A 952 -20.69 -3.10 -0.02
CA VAL A 952 -22.11 -3.04 0.34
C VAL A 952 -22.46 -4.01 1.48
N GLY A 953 -21.55 -4.92 1.85
CA GLY A 953 -21.75 -5.89 2.91
C GLY A 953 -22.51 -7.13 2.47
N LEU A 954 -22.55 -7.42 1.16
CA LEU A 954 -23.01 -8.71 0.66
C LEU A 954 -21.93 -9.75 0.95
N ASP A 955 -22.22 -10.61 1.92
CA ASP A 955 -21.32 -11.70 2.29
C ASP A 955 -21.05 -12.60 1.07
N TRP A 956 -19.76 -12.76 0.74
CA TRP A 956 -19.25 -13.61 -0.34
C TRP A 956 -19.86 -15.01 -0.29
N SER A 957 -20.13 -15.52 0.92
CA SER A 957 -20.79 -16.82 1.15
C SER A 957 -22.12 -16.96 0.40
N LYS A 958 -22.90 -15.87 0.26
CA LYS A 958 -24.24 -15.89 -0.37
C LYS A 958 -24.21 -16.01 -1.89
N ILE A 959 -23.08 -15.69 -2.53
CA ILE A 959 -22.92 -15.71 -4.00
C ILE A 959 -22.05 -16.89 -4.45
N GLN A 960 -21.28 -17.50 -3.54
CA GLN A 960 -20.42 -18.66 -3.82
C GLN A 960 -21.14 -19.80 -4.55
N TRP A 961 -22.36 -20.15 -4.15
CA TRP A 961 -23.10 -21.24 -4.80
C TRP A 961 -23.45 -20.92 -6.26
N LEU A 962 -23.77 -19.66 -6.58
CA LEU A 962 -24.08 -19.22 -7.93
C LEU A 962 -22.82 -19.24 -8.80
N VAL A 963 -21.70 -18.74 -8.26
CA VAL A 963 -20.40 -18.76 -8.94
C VAL A 963 -19.91 -20.19 -9.13
N ALA A 964 -20.09 -21.07 -8.14
CA ALA A 964 -19.75 -22.48 -8.22
C ALA A 964 -20.58 -23.18 -9.29
N ALA A 965 -21.90 -22.99 -9.31
CA ALA A 965 -22.78 -23.57 -10.32
C ALA A 965 -22.44 -23.07 -11.74
N LEU A 966 -22.17 -21.77 -11.89
CA LEU A 966 -21.74 -21.19 -13.17
C LEU A 966 -20.39 -21.74 -13.64
N SER A 967 -19.44 -21.89 -12.71
CA SER A 967 -18.09 -22.42 -13.00
C SER A 967 -18.16 -23.90 -13.40
N VAL A 968 -18.99 -24.69 -12.72
CA VAL A 968 -19.22 -26.10 -13.06
C VAL A 968 -19.90 -26.22 -14.42
N GLY A 969 -20.95 -25.43 -14.69
CA GLY A 969 -21.63 -25.40 -15.99
C GLY A 969 -20.69 -25.00 -17.13
N LEU A 970 -19.86 -23.97 -16.92
CA LEU A 970 -18.85 -23.56 -17.88
C LEU A 970 -17.77 -24.63 -18.08
N GLY A 971 -17.35 -25.30 -17.00
CA GLY A 971 -16.40 -26.41 -17.04
C GLY A 971 -16.90 -27.58 -17.88
N PHE A 972 -18.16 -27.99 -17.69
CA PHE A 972 -18.81 -29.00 -18.52
C PHE A 972 -18.91 -28.56 -20.00
N GLY A 973 -19.26 -27.30 -20.25
CA GLY A 973 -19.30 -26.76 -21.63
C GLY A 973 -17.94 -26.71 -22.32
N LEU A 974 -16.86 -26.48 -21.56
CA LEU A 974 -15.49 -26.39 -22.07
C LEU A 974 -14.77 -27.74 -22.12
N GLN A 975 -15.34 -28.79 -21.54
CA GLN A 975 -14.70 -30.09 -21.35
C GLN A 975 -14.11 -30.66 -22.66
N GLU A 976 -14.87 -30.66 -23.76
CA GLU A 976 -14.39 -31.20 -25.04
C GLU A 976 -13.26 -30.37 -25.65
N ILE A 977 -13.27 -29.05 -25.45
CA ILE A 977 -12.20 -28.17 -25.93
C ILE A 977 -10.91 -28.47 -25.16
N VAL A 978 -10.99 -28.66 -23.84
CA VAL A 978 -9.85 -28.99 -22.99
C VAL A 978 -9.32 -30.39 -23.29
N ALA A 979 -10.21 -31.38 -23.47
CA ALA A 979 -9.80 -32.73 -23.82
C ALA A 979 -9.00 -32.77 -25.13
N ASN A 980 -9.47 -32.07 -26.17
CA ASN A 980 -8.76 -31.96 -27.44
C ASN A 980 -7.44 -31.19 -27.31
N PHE A 981 -7.40 -30.15 -26.49
CA PHE A 981 -6.18 -29.39 -26.20
C PHE A 981 -5.10 -30.27 -25.55
N ILE A 982 -5.45 -30.98 -24.46
CA ILE A 982 -4.54 -31.87 -23.74
C ILE A 982 -4.07 -32.99 -24.65
N SER A 983 -5.00 -33.59 -25.42
CA SER A 983 -4.66 -34.64 -26.39
C SER A 983 -3.70 -34.13 -27.46
N GLY A 984 -3.85 -32.88 -27.91
CA GLY A 984 -2.90 -32.24 -28.83
C GLY A 984 -1.49 -32.10 -28.25
N ILE A 985 -1.36 -31.74 -26.96
CA ILE A 985 -0.07 -31.69 -26.28
C ILE A 985 0.55 -33.08 -26.18
N ILE A 986 -0.25 -34.09 -25.81
CA ILE A 986 0.21 -35.50 -25.73
C ILE A 986 0.73 -35.97 -27.09
N LEU A 987 0.00 -35.72 -28.18
CA LEU A 987 0.43 -36.05 -29.54
C LEU A 987 1.77 -35.40 -29.91
N LEU A 988 1.98 -34.13 -29.53
CA LEU A 988 3.24 -33.42 -29.81
C LEU A 988 4.42 -33.95 -28.98
N PHE A 989 4.15 -34.39 -27.76
CA PHE A 989 5.17 -34.85 -26.81
C PHE A 989 5.55 -36.32 -27.05
N GLU A 990 4.58 -37.23 -27.06
CA GLU A 990 4.79 -38.67 -27.24
C GLU A 990 5.04 -39.05 -28.71
N ARG A 991 4.56 -38.22 -29.65
CA ARG A 991 4.71 -38.40 -31.10
C ARG A 991 4.30 -39.79 -31.63
N PRO A 992 3.11 -40.33 -31.28
CA PRO A 992 2.59 -41.58 -31.85
C PRO A 992 2.26 -41.46 -33.35
N ILE A 993 2.07 -40.23 -33.82
CA ILE A 993 1.98 -39.84 -35.23
C ILE A 993 2.82 -38.59 -35.45
N ARG A 994 3.40 -38.47 -36.64
CA ARG A 994 4.20 -37.32 -37.06
C ARG A 994 3.63 -36.72 -38.33
N VAL A 995 3.90 -35.43 -38.55
CA VAL A 995 3.59 -34.81 -39.84
C VAL A 995 4.39 -35.52 -40.93
N GLY A 996 3.70 -36.00 -41.96
CA GLY A 996 4.23 -36.83 -43.04
C GLY A 996 3.98 -38.34 -42.88
N ASP A 997 3.51 -38.81 -41.72
CA ASP A 997 3.20 -40.23 -41.54
C ASP A 997 1.96 -40.63 -42.33
N VAL A 998 1.96 -41.86 -42.87
CA VAL A 998 0.78 -42.48 -43.47
C VAL A 998 0.05 -43.26 -42.40
N VAL A 999 -1.19 -42.87 -42.15
CA VAL A 999 -2.01 -43.44 -41.09
C VAL A 999 -3.37 -43.88 -41.61
N THR A 1000 -3.91 -44.92 -40.98
CA THR A 1000 -5.30 -45.35 -41.18
C THR A 1000 -6.06 -45.16 -39.88
N ILE A 1001 -7.15 -44.41 -39.95
CA ILE A 1001 -8.08 -44.17 -38.85
C ILE A 1001 -9.44 -44.63 -39.34
N ASP A 1002 -10.05 -45.52 -38.56
CA ASP A 1002 -11.20 -46.31 -38.98
C ASP A 1002 -10.93 -46.98 -40.35
N ASN A 1003 -11.61 -46.55 -41.40
CA ASN A 1003 -11.45 -47.06 -42.76
C ASN A 1003 -10.80 -46.06 -43.73
N THR A 1004 -10.34 -44.90 -43.23
CA THR A 1004 -9.76 -43.84 -44.07
C THR A 1004 -8.25 -43.84 -43.92
N THR A 1005 -7.54 -43.98 -45.05
CA THR A 1005 -6.08 -43.90 -45.09
C THR A 1005 -5.64 -42.58 -45.72
N GLY A 1006 -4.68 -41.92 -45.09
CA GLY A 1006 -4.14 -40.67 -45.58
C GLY A 1006 -2.83 -40.27 -44.90
N MET A 1007 -2.25 -39.18 -45.37
CA MET A 1007 -1.01 -38.62 -44.83
C MET A 1007 -1.32 -37.50 -43.83
N VAL A 1008 -0.65 -37.50 -42.68
CA VAL A 1008 -0.79 -36.42 -41.69
C VAL A 1008 -0.14 -35.15 -42.23
N SER A 1009 -0.95 -34.12 -42.52
CA SER A 1009 -0.47 -32.85 -43.08
C SER A 1009 -0.04 -31.86 -42.00
N ARG A 1010 -0.86 -31.67 -40.95
CA ARG A 1010 -0.54 -30.77 -39.83
C ARG A 1010 -1.23 -31.21 -38.55
N ILE A 1011 -0.54 -31.08 -37.41
CA ILE A 1011 -1.09 -31.27 -36.07
C ILE A 1011 -1.32 -29.88 -35.46
N ARG A 1012 -2.57 -29.53 -35.15
CA ARG A 1012 -2.93 -28.28 -34.43
C ARG A 1012 -3.35 -28.61 -33.01
N ILE A 1013 -3.61 -27.57 -32.23
CA ILE A 1013 -3.93 -27.67 -30.80
C ILE A 1013 -5.20 -28.50 -30.52
N ARG A 1014 -6.23 -28.45 -31.40
CA ARG A 1014 -7.51 -29.15 -31.17
C ARG A 1014 -7.80 -30.29 -32.15
N ALA A 1015 -7.20 -30.25 -33.33
CA ALA A 1015 -7.46 -31.22 -34.38
C ALA A 1015 -6.20 -31.42 -35.23
N THR A 1016 -6.09 -32.59 -35.82
CA THR A 1016 -5.05 -32.96 -36.77
C THR A 1016 -5.67 -33.10 -38.14
N THR A 1017 -5.00 -32.56 -39.16
CA THR A 1017 -5.44 -32.61 -40.55
C THR A 1017 -4.75 -33.76 -41.26
N ILE A 1018 -5.54 -34.65 -41.85
CA ILE A 1018 -5.07 -35.80 -42.65
C ILE A 1018 -5.54 -35.61 -44.08
N VAL A 1019 -4.64 -35.75 -45.03
CA VAL A 1019 -4.93 -35.63 -46.46
C VAL A 1019 -5.06 -37.02 -47.05
N THR A 1020 -6.24 -37.35 -47.56
CA THR A 1020 -6.47 -38.64 -48.25
C THR A 1020 -5.78 -38.66 -49.62
N TRP A 1021 -5.69 -39.83 -50.25
CA TRP A 1021 -5.14 -39.96 -51.60
C TRP A 1021 -5.93 -39.17 -52.66
N ASP A 1022 -7.22 -38.90 -52.39
CA ASP A 1022 -8.09 -38.03 -53.20
C ASP A 1022 -7.90 -36.53 -52.90
N LYS A 1023 -6.87 -36.16 -52.12
CA LYS A 1023 -6.55 -34.80 -51.65
C LYS A 1023 -7.63 -34.13 -50.80
N GLN A 1024 -8.48 -34.91 -50.12
CA GLN A 1024 -9.45 -34.36 -49.16
C GLN A 1024 -8.77 -34.11 -47.80
N GLU A 1025 -8.99 -32.94 -47.21
CA GLU A 1025 -8.51 -32.61 -45.85
C GLU A 1025 -9.53 -33.06 -44.79
N LEU A 1026 -9.23 -34.16 -44.11
CA LEU A 1026 -10.01 -34.68 -43.00
C LEU A 1026 -9.50 -34.08 -41.68
N LEU A 1027 -10.35 -33.33 -40.98
CA LEU A 1027 -10.05 -32.75 -39.67
C LEU A 1027 -10.52 -33.69 -38.56
N ILE A 1028 -9.57 -34.30 -37.85
CA ILE A 1028 -9.85 -35.26 -36.79
C ILE A 1028 -9.57 -34.61 -35.43
N PRO A 1029 -10.53 -34.59 -34.49
CA PRO A 1029 -10.28 -34.14 -33.12
C PRO A 1029 -9.11 -34.89 -32.49
N ASN A 1030 -8.23 -34.16 -31.80
CA ASN A 1030 -7.04 -34.78 -31.23
C ASN A 1030 -7.37 -35.83 -30.16
N LYS A 1031 -8.50 -35.68 -29.45
CA LYS A 1031 -9.00 -36.66 -28.49
C LYS A 1031 -9.17 -38.03 -29.15
N ASP A 1032 -9.78 -38.07 -30.33
CA ASP A 1032 -10.08 -39.31 -31.05
C ASP A 1032 -8.80 -40.04 -31.48
N LEU A 1033 -7.72 -39.31 -31.76
CA LEU A 1033 -6.42 -39.89 -32.10
C LEU A 1033 -5.69 -40.54 -30.92
N ILE A 1034 -5.97 -40.10 -29.70
CA ILE A 1034 -5.38 -40.65 -28.48
C ILE A 1034 -6.25 -41.77 -27.91
N THR A 1035 -7.57 -41.62 -27.94
CA THR A 1035 -8.50 -42.61 -27.36
C THR A 1035 -8.95 -43.69 -28.34
N GLY A 1036 -8.90 -43.42 -29.65
CA GLY A 1036 -9.34 -44.31 -30.71
C GLY A 1036 -8.25 -45.26 -31.23
N ARG A 1037 -8.65 -46.24 -32.05
CA ARG A 1037 -7.71 -47.17 -32.71
C ARG A 1037 -7.18 -46.52 -33.99
N LEU A 1038 -5.86 -46.47 -34.11
CA LEU A 1038 -5.12 -45.90 -35.24
C LEU A 1038 -4.04 -46.90 -35.67
N THR A 1039 -3.82 -47.04 -36.98
CA THR A 1039 -2.65 -47.74 -37.53
C THR A 1039 -1.71 -46.73 -38.16
N ASN A 1040 -0.45 -46.69 -37.71
CA ASN A 1040 0.60 -45.88 -38.34
C ASN A 1040 1.52 -46.79 -39.15
N TRP A 1041 1.52 -46.61 -40.47
CA TRP A 1041 2.26 -47.45 -41.40
C TRP A 1041 3.74 -47.09 -41.49
N THR A 1042 4.14 -45.92 -41.00
CA THR A 1042 5.49 -45.34 -41.20
C THR A 1042 6.21 -44.97 -39.90
N LEU A 1043 5.68 -45.37 -38.74
CA LEU A 1043 6.17 -44.94 -37.42
C LEU A 1043 7.62 -45.38 -37.15
N SER A 1044 7.92 -46.66 -37.38
CA SER A 1044 9.22 -47.27 -37.07
C SER A 1044 10.12 -47.41 -38.31
N ASP A 1045 9.53 -47.76 -39.45
CA ASP A 1045 10.20 -47.91 -40.73
C ASP A 1045 9.23 -47.52 -41.85
N LYS A 1046 9.75 -47.00 -42.96
CA LYS A 1046 8.98 -46.73 -44.20
C LYS A 1046 8.80 -47.97 -45.07
N MET A 1047 9.53 -49.04 -44.76
CA MET A 1047 9.40 -50.32 -45.43
C MET A 1047 7.98 -50.88 -45.35
N SER A 1048 7.39 -51.21 -46.50
CA SER A 1048 6.09 -51.86 -46.57
C SER A 1048 6.15 -53.16 -47.37
N ARG A 1049 5.35 -54.14 -46.96
CA ARG A 1049 5.23 -55.41 -47.67
C ARG A 1049 4.10 -55.35 -48.71
N ILE A 1050 4.41 -55.80 -49.91
CA ILE A 1050 3.49 -56.09 -51.00
C ILE A 1050 3.29 -57.61 -51.04
N THR A 1051 2.03 -58.02 -51.17
CA THR A 1051 1.63 -59.42 -51.30
C THR A 1051 0.88 -59.56 -52.62
N ILE A 1052 1.34 -60.44 -53.51
CA ILE A 1052 0.70 -60.74 -54.79
C ILE A 1052 0.31 -62.21 -54.79
N THR A 1053 -0.97 -62.49 -54.99
CA THR A 1053 -1.51 -63.85 -55.06
C THR A 1053 -1.78 -64.22 -56.50
N VAL A 1054 -1.27 -65.36 -56.95
CA VAL A 1054 -1.39 -65.84 -58.33
C VAL A 1054 -1.86 -67.29 -58.33
N GLY A 1055 -2.89 -67.60 -59.11
CA GLY A 1055 -3.38 -68.96 -59.30
C GLY A 1055 -2.90 -69.55 -60.63
N ILE A 1056 -2.19 -70.69 -60.59
CA ILE A 1056 -1.79 -71.42 -61.80
C ILE A 1056 -2.65 -72.68 -61.97
N ALA A 1057 -2.80 -73.15 -63.22
CA ALA A 1057 -3.62 -74.32 -63.52
C ALA A 1057 -3.06 -75.60 -62.87
N TYR A 1058 -3.95 -76.51 -62.45
CA TYR A 1058 -3.56 -77.83 -61.96
C TYR A 1058 -2.72 -78.58 -63.00
N GLY A 1059 -1.64 -79.22 -62.56
CA GLY A 1059 -0.66 -79.91 -63.43
C GLY A 1059 0.50 -79.04 -63.91
N SER A 1060 0.51 -77.74 -63.62
CA SER A 1060 1.63 -76.83 -63.92
C SER A 1060 2.83 -77.09 -62.99
N ASP A 1061 4.05 -76.79 -63.45
CA ASP A 1061 5.27 -76.91 -62.64
C ASP A 1061 5.33 -75.80 -61.56
N VAL A 1062 4.99 -76.18 -60.33
CA VAL A 1062 4.96 -75.29 -59.16
C VAL A 1062 6.35 -74.78 -58.80
N ALA A 1063 7.39 -75.61 -58.92
CA ALA A 1063 8.75 -75.22 -58.56
C ALA A 1063 9.27 -74.15 -59.52
N LEU A 1064 8.99 -74.31 -60.82
CA LEU A 1064 9.29 -73.31 -61.84
C LEU A 1064 8.50 -72.02 -61.60
N ALA A 1065 7.19 -72.12 -61.29
CA ALA A 1065 6.35 -70.96 -61.04
C ALA A 1065 6.80 -70.13 -59.82
N LEU A 1066 7.14 -70.77 -58.70
CA LEU A 1066 7.69 -70.09 -57.51
C LEU A 1066 8.99 -69.35 -57.85
N LYS A 1067 9.90 -70.00 -58.59
CA LYS A 1067 11.15 -69.38 -59.04
C LYS A 1067 10.89 -68.13 -59.89
N LEU A 1068 9.99 -68.22 -60.87
CA LEU A 1068 9.65 -67.11 -61.76
C LEU A 1068 8.99 -65.94 -61.03
N LEU A 1069 8.19 -66.18 -60.00
CA LEU A 1069 7.62 -65.13 -59.13
C LEU A 1069 8.72 -64.35 -58.41
N VAL A 1070 9.69 -65.06 -57.81
CA VAL A 1070 10.83 -64.41 -57.14
C VAL A 1070 11.69 -63.67 -58.16
N GLU A 1071 11.97 -64.26 -59.33
CA GLU A 1071 12.72 -63.58 -60.39
C GLU A 1071 11.99 -62.34 -60.93
N ALA A 1072 10.65 -62.33 -60.99
CA ALA A 1072 9.86 -61.17 -61.38
C ALA A 1072 10.04 -60.02 -60.38
N ALA A 1073 10.03 -60.32 -59.08
CA ALA A 1073 10.28 -59.34 -58.03
C ALA A 1073 11.73 -58.85 -57.99
N THR A 1074 12.69 -59.76 -58.09
CA THR A 1074 14.12 -59.41 -57.96
C THR A 1074 14.62 -58.54 -59.11
N GLY A 1075 13.94 -58.58 -60.27
CA GLY A 1075 14.25 -57.74 -61.44
C GLY A 1075 13.68 -56.32 -61.40
N HIS A 1076 12.83 -55.98 -60.43
CA HIS A 1076 12.19 -54.66 -60.35
C HIS A 1076 13.00 -53.72 -59.45
N GLU A 1077 13.37 -52.53 -59.95
CA GLU A 1077 14.30 -51.60 -59.27
C GLU A 1077 13.81 -51.12 -57.89
N GLU A 1078 12.51 -50.90 -57.73
CA GLU A 1078 11.93 -50.41 -56.46
C GLU A 1078 11.71 -51.49 -55.38
N ILE A 1079 12.04 -52.76 -55.66
CA ILE A 1079 11.92 -53.86 -54.68
C ILE A 1079 13.22 -54.01 -53.89
N LEU A 1080 13.09 -54.04 -52.57
CA LEU A 1080 14.22 -54.16 -51.66
C LEU A 1080 14.85 -55.55 -51.76
N LYS A 1081 16.19 -55.57 -51.74
CA LYS A 1081 16.98 -56.81 -51.70
C LYS A 1081 17.09 -57.38 -50.29
N ASP A 1082 16.94 -56.53 -49.28
CA ASP A 1082 16.94 -56.91 -47.87
C ASP A 1082 15.77 -56.18 -47.17
N PRO A 1083 14.75 -56.90 -46.67
CA PRO A 1083 14.55 -58.35 -46.77
C PRO A 1083 14.21 -58.81 -48.19
N ALA A 1084 14.81 -59.94 -48.60
CA ALA A 1084 14.66 -60.47 -49.95
C ALA A 1084 13.21 -60.90 -50.25
N PRO A 1085 12.73 -60.73 -51.50
CA PRO A 1085 11.42 -61.22 -51.90
C PRO A 1085 11.41 -62.75 -51.90
N PHE A 1086 10.28 -63.33 -51.49
CA PHE A 1086 10.09 -64.78 -51.47
C PHE A 1086 8.68 -65.15 -51.90
N SER A 1087 8.55 -66.36 -52.46
CA SER A 1087 7.25 -66.91 -52.87
C SER A 1087 6.94 -68.17 -52.07
N THR A 1088 5.67 -68.36 -51.71
CA THR A 1088 5.17 -69.58 -51.05
C THR A 1088 4.06 -70.21 -51.87
N PHE A 1089 3.93 -71.53 -51.74
CA PHE A 1089 2.75 -72.26 -52.19
C PHE A 1089 1.79 -72.39 -51.02
N GLU A 1090 0.69 -71.63 -51.03
CA GLU A 1090 -0.22 -71.53 -49.89
C GLU A 1090 -1.21 -72.71 -49.84
N GLY A 1091 -1.57 -73.27 -51.00
CA GLY A 1091 -2.44 -74.43 -51.05
C GLY A 1091 -3.09 -74.71 -52.39
N PHE A 1092 -3.88 -75.79 -52.39
CA PHE A 1092 -4.70 -76.25 -53.51
C PHE A 1092 -6.07 -75.56 -53.41
N GLY A 1093 -6.33 -74.55 -54.24
CA GLY A 1093 -7.61 -73.85 -54.29
C GLY A 1093 -8.60 -74.53 -55.24
N ASP A 1094 -9.88 -74.16 -55.18
CA ASP A 1094 -10.97 -74.82 -55.91
C ASP A 1094 -10.72 -74.99 -57.42
N ASN A 1095 -9.98 -74.05 -58.03
CA ASN A 1095 -9.72 -74.03 -59.47
C ASN A 1095 -8.25 -73.79 -59.85
N ALA A 1096 -7.37 -73.60 -58.86
CA ALA A 1096 -5.98 -73.19 -59.10
C ALA A 1096 -5.04 -73.63 -57.97
N LEU A 1097 -3.77 -73.83 -58.29
CA LEU A 1097 -2.69 -73.89 -57.31
C LEU A 1097 -2.35 -72.46 -56.88
N THR A 1098 -2.56 -72.11 -55.60
CA THR A 1098 -2.41 -70.73 -55.09
C THR A 1098 -0.98 -70.46 -54.64
N LEU A 1099 -0.32 -69.55 -55.34
CA LEU A 1099 1.02 -69.07 -55.05
C LEU A 1099 0.95 -67.64 -54.53
N VAL A 1100 1.80 -67.30 -53.56
CA VAL A 1100 1.87 -65.95 -53.01
C VAL A 1100 3.31 -65.46 -53.05
N LEU A 1101 3.52 -64.35 -53.77
CA LEU A 1101 4.75 -63.57 -53.76
C LEU A 1101 4.67 -62.50 -52.67
N ARG A 1102 5.68 -62.42 -51.81
CA ARG A 1102 5.86 -61.37 -50.82
C ARG A 1102 7.14 -60.60 -51.15
N ALA A 1103 7.00 -59.30 -51.36
CA ALA A 1103 8.09 -58.39 -51.68
C ALA A 1103 8.03 -57.15 -50.78
N TYR A 1104 9.16 -56.51 -50.53
CA TYR A 1104 9.24 -55.33 -49.69
C TYR A 1104 9.65 -54.11 -50.52
N VAL A 1105 9.05 -52.96 -50.24
CA VAL A 1105 9.31 -51.69 -50.91
C VAL A 1105 9.64 -50.63 -49.88
N GLY A 1106 10.54 -49.70 -50.24
CA GLY A 1106 11.02 -48.65 -49.32
C GLY A 1106 10.04 -47.49 -49.09
N SER A 1107 8.99 -47.38 -49.90
CA SER A 1107 7.97 -46.33 -49.79
C SER A 1107 6.60 -46.84 -50.24
N LEU A 1108 5.54 -46.25 -49.68
CA LEU A 1108 4.15 -46.51 -50.04
C LEU A 1108 3.65 -45.66 -51.22
N GLU A 1109 4.38 -44.61 -51.62
CA GLU A 1109 3.92 -43.63 -52.63
C GLU A 1109 3.67 -44.27 -54.01
N ASN A 1110 4.58 -45.13 -54.47
CA ASN A 1110 4.49 -45.80 -55.79
C ASN A 1110 3.85 -47.19 -55.73
N ARG A 1111 3.26 -47.58 -54.59
CA ARG A 1111 2.79 -48.96 -54.34
C ARG A 1111 1.93 -49.51 -55.47
N LEU A 1112 0.98 -48.74 -56.00
CA LEU A 1112 0.07 -49.16 -57.06
C LEU A 1112 0.80 -49.38 -58.40
N ALA A 1113 1.78 -48.52 -58.71
CA ALA A 1113 2.60 -48.66 -59.92
C ALA A 1113 3.47 -49.92 -59.85
N ILE A 1114 4.11 -50.17 -58.70
CA ILE A 1114 4.94 -51.37 -58.45
C ILE A 1114 4.10 -52.65 -58.56
N VAL A 1115 2.91 -52.68 -57.94
CA VAL A 1115 2.01 -53.84 -58.04
C VAL A 1115 1.62 -54.12 -59.49
N THR A 1116 1.35 -53.07 -60.26
CA THR A 1116 1.00 -53.20 -61.69
C THR A 1116 2.19 -53.76 -62.49
N ALA A 1117 3.39 -53.21 -62.29
CA ALA A 1117 4.60 -53.66 -62.95
C ALA A 1117 4.96 -55.11 -62.59
N LEU A 1118 4.79 -55.50 -61.32
CA LEU A 1118 4.94 -56.88 -60.88
C LEU A 1118 3.94 -57.82 -61.53
N HIS A 1119 2.65 -57.47 -61.59
CA HIS A 1119 1.65 -58.29 -62.27
C HIS A 1119 1.98 -58.49 -63.75
N GLN A 1120 2.43 -57.44 -64.44
CA GLN A 1120 2.86 -57.52 -65.84
C GLN A 1120 4.08 -58.45 -65.99
N ALA A 1121 5.12 -58.24 -65.18
CA ALA A 1121 6.33 -59.06 -65.22
C ALA A 1121 6.05 -60.54 -64.91
N ILE A 1122 5.14 -60.82 -63.97
CA ILE A 1122 4.72 -62.19 -63.64
C ILE A 1122 3.98 -62.81 -64.83
N ASN A 1123 3.02 -62.09 -65.40
CA ASN A 1123 2.25 -62.56 -66.55
C ASN A 1123 3.16 -62.87 -67.75
N ASP A 1124 4.10 -61.99 -68.07
CA ASP A 1124 5.00 -62.15 -69.20
C ASP A 1124 5.94 -63.35 -69.00
N LYS A 1125 6.48 -63.52 -67.78
CA LYS A 1125 7.33 -64.67 -67.44
C LYS A 1125 6.56 -65.99 -67.45
N PHE A 1126 5.32 -66.00 -66.97
CA PHE A 1126 4.49 -67.21 -66.98
C PHE A 1126 4.13 -67.60 -68.41
N ASN A 1127 3.75 -66.64 -69.26
CA ASN A 1127 3.47 -66.88 -70.67
C ASN A 1127 4.69 -67.39 -71.43
N ALA A 1128 5.88 -66.79 -71.20
CA ALA A 1128 7.12 -67.23 -71.83
C ALA A 1128 7.55 -68.65 -71.42
N ALA A 1129 7.22 -69.07 -70.19
CA ALA A 1129 7.50 -70.40 -69.67
C ALA A 1129 6.39 -71.44 -69.97
N GLY A 1130 5.32 -71.05 -70.66
CA GLY A 1130 4.18 -71.93 -70.94
C GLY A 1130 3.33 -72.28 -69.72
N LEU A 1131 3.42 -71.50 -68.63
CA LEU A 1131 2.62 -71.68 -67.42
C LEU A 1131 1.25 -71.01 -67.60
N SER A 1132 0.18 -71.81 -67.61
CA SER A 1132 -1.18 -71.28 -67.71
C SER A 1132 -1.66 -70.73 -66.37
N ILE A 1133 -2.07 -69.47 -66.36
CA ILE A 1133 -2.89 -68.91 -65.29
C ILE A 1133 -4.24 -69.66 -65.29
N ALA A 1134 -4.71 -70.06 -64.11
CA ALA A 1134 -5.92 -70.86 -64.00
C ALA A 1134 -7.17 -70.05 -64.34
N PHE A 1135 -7.98 -70.57 -65.26
CA PHE A 1135 -9.39 -70.19 -65.39
C PHE A 1135 -10.23 -71.07 -64.45
N PRO A 1136 -11.44 -70.62 -64.06
CA PRO A 1136 -12.38 -71.47 -63.32
C PRO A 1136 -12.60 -72.81 -64.04
N GLN A 1137 -12.27 -73.92 -63.39
CA GLN A 1137 -12.44 -75.27 -63.94
C GLN A 1137 -13.83 -75.79 -63.52
N ARG A 1138 -14.46 -76.57 -64.40
CA ARG A 1138 -15.73 -77.23 -64.08
C ARG A 1138 -15.71 -78.63 -64.65
N ASP A 1139 -15.80 -79.61 -63.77
CA ASP A 1139 -16.11 -80.98 -64.17
C ASP A 1139 -17.60 -81.07 -64.47
N ILE A 1140 -17.93 -81.33 -65.74
CA ILE A 1140 -19.31 -81.50 -66.20
C ILE A 1140 -19.58 -83.00 -66.31
N HIS A 1141 -20.32 -83.56 -65.37
CA HIS A 1141 -20.85 -84.91 -65.48
C HIS A 1141 -22.08 -84.89 -66.40
N LEU A 1142 -21.92 -85.40 -67.62
CA LEU A 1142 -23.02 -85.55 -68.57
C LEU A 1142 -23.75 -86.87 -68.30
N ASP A 1143 -25.05 -86.79 -68.03
CA ASP A 1143 -25.90 -87.97 -67.84
C ASP A 1143 -26.22 -88.62 -69.19
N ALA A 1144 -25.57 -89.75 -69.48
CA ALA A 1144 -25.77 -90.52 -70.70
C ALA A 1144 -27.00 -91.46 -70.65
N SER A 1145 -27.84 -91.39 -69.62
CA SER A 1145 -29.08 -92.19 -69.52
C SER A 1145 -30.15 -91.79 -70.55
N LYS A 1146 -29.98 -90.67 -71.24
CA LYS A 1146 -30.81 -90.21 -72.37
C LYS A 1146 -29.92 -89.68 -73.52
N PRO A 1147 -30.35 -89.78 -74.79
CA PRO A 1147 -29.62 -89.18 -75.91
C PRO A 1147 -29.49 -87.66 -75.70
N LEU A 1148 -28.27 -87.14 -75.86
CA LEU A 1148 -27.96 -85.71 -75.73
C LEU A 1148 -28.60 -84.93 -76.89
N GLU A 1149 -29.58 -84.07 -76.59
CA GLU A 1149 -30.13 -83.14 -77.58
C GLU A 1149 -29.12 -82.02 -77.90
N LEU A 1150 -28.49 -82.10 -79.07
CA LEU A 1150 -27.59 -81.07 -79.57
C LEU A 1150 -28.38 -80.05 -80.41
N ARG A 1151 -28.46 -78.80 -79.93
CA ARG A 1151 -29.06 -77.69 -80.69
C ARG A 1151 -27.97 -76.72 -81.16
N LEU A 1152 -27.67 -76.75 -82.45
CA LEU A 1152 -26.70 -75.83 -83.08
C LEU A 1152 -27.32 -74.42 -83.17
N VAL A 1153 -26.73 -73.46 -82.45
CA VAL A 1153 -27.10 -72.05 -82.54
C VAL A 1153 -25.98 -71.32 -83.28
N SER A 1154 -26.25 -70.92 -84.52
CA SER A 1154 -25.36 -70.03 -85.28
C SER A 1154 -25.47 -68.61 -84.72
N ARG A 1155 -24.34 -68.04 -84.27
CA ARG A 1155 -24.25 -66.66 -83.76
C ARG A 1155 -23.62 -65.79 -84.85
N ARG A 1156 -24.43 -64.98 -85.55
CA ARG A 1156 -23.94 -63.82 -86.31
C ARG A 1156 -23.53 -62.75 -85.31
N GLY A 1157 -22.31 -62.25 -85.46
CA GLY A 1157 -21.73 -61.16 -84.67
C GLY A 1157 -22.28 -59.79 -85.03
#